data_AF-A0A2T7EDV8-F1
#
_entry.id   AF-A0A2T7EDV8-F1
#
_cell.length_a   1.000
_cell.length_b   1.000
_cell.length_c   1.000
_cell.angle_alpha   90.00
_cell.angle_beta   90.00
_cell.angle_gamma   90.00
#
_symmetry.space_group_name_H-M   'P 1'
#
loop_
_entity.id
_entity.type
_entity.pdbx_description
1 polymer ?
#
loop_
_entity_poly.entity_id
_entity_poly.type
_entity_poly.pdbx_seq_one_letter_code
_entity_poly.pdbx_strand_id
1 'polypeptide(L)'
;MIFRSWSVLAMVAITISANAWSDAGHAVNHLYDLLYMMGRDDIAVGVGGDGGISDNGRIYPNVGGYFAIIEQEMSTVGGCRYRQTIPQGRNGRLDVNTNYGIRRAFLPQGNRRYFPLQQPTTQQMMIDTISAAPTTVLLMGTHSNFALFLMSNPHLKKNVEHIYIMGGGVRSHNPTGCCSKSSISCVPQQCEDHGNMFTAYNKDPYAEFNIFGDPFGAYQVFHSGIPITLVPLDATNTIPITENFFKEFEQKQNTYEAKYCFQSLKIARDTWFNQFYTSYFMWDSFMTGVALSIMRNGERPNGENDFAEMEVMNITVVTSNEPYGVHDGSNPFFDGHVRPKFNLLEGGVHSGHVLTGLDDPFCVMKGSIKGKCQDGYTKEVQGLDSVAALVAVKAKPNRKANSPLDREFFNNFLEVLNHPAHSGRFNLTNQFPHYKEIMYKPDFRHRIRGMPVIFDMDMSPGDFIALVCILKANIEVIDLKGILVSGNGWSNPATIDVIYDVLHMMGRDDIPVGLGSITALGAPELGCEYVKVIPHGSGGGLDTDTLFGLARMLPRAPRRYTAENSMKYGAPRDTAHPELRQPLAFEVWQQVTAELGPTDQITILTNGPLTNIANIILSDTKAKSIIEKIYIVGTHLVDGEGEEGNLFTVPSNKFAEFNFFLDPKAAKTVVESRLDITVIPLRAQRQVSSFGKVLRSLSAAEKTPESSFVYRLLLLMQKLQNKHQSYSHIDMFLGELLGSMFLVQQSHLNCSITEKAINVGSGHVSMHGQTILDETNGKLVKVLDRLDSDAYYTELAKLLATKQQSARVGSFDEQKRVWSKASYKKGRDDPGFVK
;
A
#
# COMPACT_ATOMS: atom_id res chain seq x y z
N MET A 1 -31.46 24.26 21.49
CA MET A 1 -30.56 25.16 22.25
C MET A 1 -29.34 24.36 22.75
N ILE A 2 -28.60 23.69 21.84
CA ILE A 2 -27.62 22.62 22.17
C ILE A 2 -26.19 22.93 21.63
N PHE A 3 -25.95 24.11 21.08
CA PHE A 3 -24.64 24.49 20.54
C PHE A 3 -24.02 25.62 21.36
N ARG A 4 -23.44 25.29 22.51
CA ARG A 4 -22.38 26.10 23.12
C ARG A 4 -21.06 25.34 22.97
N SER A 5 -20.24 25.92 22.10
CA SER A 5 -18.80 25.71 21.85
C SER A 5 -18.31 24.27 21.68
N TRP A 6 -18.05 23.89 20.42
CA TRP A 6 -17.07 22.87 20.04
C TRP A 6 -15.62 23.31 20.33
N SER A 7 -15.39 24.09 21.39
CA SER A 7 -14.07 24.48 21.89
C SER A 7 -13.41 23.38 22.74
N VAL A 8 -13.92 22.16 22.67
CA VAL A 8 -13.56 21.06 23.59
C VAL A 8 -12.38 20.24 23.08
N LEU A 9 -12.11 20.21 21.76
CA LEU A 9 -11.03 19.42 21.18
C LEU A 9 -10.15 20.26 20.25
N ALA A 10 -8.88 20.40 20.61
CA ALA A 10 -7.82 20.87 19.71
C ALA A 10 -6.97 19.67 19.28
N MET A 11 -7.32 19.04 18.15
CA MET A 11 -6.46 18.02 17.55
C MET A 11 -5.15 18.68 17.11
N VAL A 12 -4.02 18.23 17.65
CA VAL A 12 -2.69 18.82 17.41
C VAL A 12 -1.78 17.94 16.55
N ALA A 13 -2.01 16.63 16.54
CA ALA A 13 -1.15 15.70 15.82
C ALA A 13 -1.87 14.40 15.40
N ILE A 14 -1.37 13.76 14.34
CA ILE A 14 -1.86 12.47 13.81
C ILE A 14 -0.67 11.54 13.49
N THR A 15 -0.65 10.34 14.07
CA THR A 15 0.33 9.29 13.70
C THR A 15 -0.30 8.29 12.75
N ILE A 16 0.47 7.77 11.80
CA ILE A 16 0.02 6.71 10.88
C ILE A 16 0.64 5.37 11.28
N SER A 17 -0.19 4.33 11.40
CA SER A 17 0.28 2.95 11.49
C SER A 17 0.30 2.30 10.11
N ALA A 18 1.48 1.83 9.69
CA ALA A 18 1.72 1.30 8.34
C ALA A 18 1.97 -0.23 8.32
N ASN A 19 1.82 -0.90 9.48
CA ASN A 19 1.98 -2.35 9.58
C ASN A 19 0.70 -3.14 9.24
N ALA A 20 -0.41 -2.45 8.95
CA ALA A 20 -1.70 -3.06 8.64
C ALA A 20 -2.22 -2.65 7.25
N TRP A 21 -3.29 -1.85 7.22
CA TRP A 21 -4.10 -1.52 6.03
C TRP A 21 -3.53 -0.40 5.15
N SER A 22 -2.62 0.43 5.67
CA SER A 22 -2.16 1.64 5.00
C SER A 22 -0.72 1.55 4.53
N ASP A 23 -0.43 2.19 3.40
CA ASP A 23 0.92 2.45 2.93
C ASP A 23 1.33 3.88 3.27
N ALA A 24 2.50 4.03 3.89
CA ALA A 24 2.86 5.23 4.62
C ALA A 24 2.93 6.50 3.75
N GLY A 25 3.69 6.49 2.64
CA GLY A 25 3.80 7.68 1.77
C GLY A 25 2.48 8.07 1.10
N HIS A 26 1.62 7.11 0.77
CA HIS A 26 0.25 7.37 0.31
C HIS A 26 -0.59 8.03 1.39
N ALA A 27 -0.63 7.43 2.59
CA ALA A 27 -1.44 7.89 3.71
C ALA A 27 -1.04 9.30 4.18
N VAL A 28 0.25 9.63 4.22
CA VAL A 28 0.71 10.99 4.57
C VAL A 28 0.19 12.02 3.57
N ASN A 29 0.36 11.75 2.27
CA ASN A 29 -0.08 12.68 1.22
C ASN A 29 -1.60 12.85 1.21
N HIS A 30 -2.34 11.79 1.55
CA HIS A 30 -3.79 11.83 1.71
C HIS A 30 -4.19 12.70 2.90
N LEU A 31 -3.61 12.46 4.08
CA LEU A 31 -3.88 13.27 5.27
C LEU A 31 -3.54 14.74 5.04
N TYR A 32 -2.44 15.07 4.35
CA TYR A 32 -2.12 16.45 4.01
C TYR A 32 -3.17 17.13 3.13
N ASP A 33 -3.78 16.42 2.21
CA ASP A 33 -4.84 17.01 1.36
C ASP A 33 -6.16 17.15 2.12
N LEU A 34 -6.48 16.22 3.03
CA LEU A 34 -7.63 16.34 3.96
C LEU A 34 -7.44 17.51 4.92
N LEU A 35 -6.28 17.63 5.54
CA LEU A 35 -5.93 18.74 6.43
C LEU A 35 -5.95 20.06 5.67
N TYR A 36 -5.43 20.10 4.45
CA TYR A 36 -5.51 21.28 3.61
C TYR A 36 -6.96 21.65 3.30
N MET A 37 -7.83 20.70 2.90
CA MET A 37 -9.26 20.92 2.70
C MET A 37 -9.92 21.55 3.93
N MET A 38 -9.60 21.04 5.12
CA MET A 38 -10.13 21.56 6.39
C MET A 38 -9.46 22.85 6.88
N GLY A 39 -8.40 23.31 6.20
CA GLY A 39 -7.59 24.47 6.63
C GLY A 39 -6.84 24.23 7.94
N ARG A 40 -6.39 22.98 8.15
CA ARG A 40 -5.71 22.48 9.35
C ARG A 40 -4.28 22.00 9.07
N ASP A 41 -3.56 22.73 8.21
CA ASP A 41 -2.15 22.47 7.93
C ASP A 41 -1.24 22.64 9.17
N ASP A 42 -1.76 23.18 10.26
CA ASP A 42 -1.12 23.27 11.58
C ASP A 42 -0.95 21.90 12.27
N ILE A 43 -1.76 20.89 11.92
CA ILE A 43 -1.70 19.57 12.54
C ILE A 43 -0.44 18.83 12.09
N ALA A 44 0.38 18.41 13.06
CA ALA A 44 1.56 17.60 12.82
C ALA A 44 1.17 16.18 12.37
N VAL A 45 1.92 15.60 11.43
CA VAL A 45 1.70 14.23 10.98
C VAL A 45 3.00 13.46 11.15
N GLY A 46 2.94 12.36 11.90
CA GLY A 46 4.03 11.42 12.09
C GLY A 46 3.76 10.13 11.33
N VAL A 47 4.77 9.57 10.66
CA VAL A 47 4.68 8.23 10.10
C VAL A 47 5.99 7.50 10.30
N GLY A 48 5.91 6.21 10.61
CA GLY A 48 7.08 5.35 10.52
C GLY A 48 8.24 5.74 11.43
N GLY A 49 9.43 5.33 10.98
CA GLY A 49 10.69 5.48 11.68
C GLY A 49 11.80 4.62 11.08
N ASP A 50 13.03 5.10 11.15
CA ASP A 50 14.23 4.50 10.55
C ASP A 50 15.09 3.69 11.54
N GLY A 51 14.66 3.63 12.81
CA GLY A 51 15.25 2.79 13.85
C GLY A 51 14.66 1.38 13.90
N GLY A 52 15.28 0.53 14.72
CA GLY A 52 14.89 -0.87 14.91
C GLY A 52 14.96 -1.33 16.37
N ILE A 53 14.78 -2.63 16.57
CA ILE A 53 14.88 -3.29 17.88
C ILE A 53 16.00 -4.33 17.79
N SER A 54 16.98 -4.32 18.71
CA SER A 54 18.02 -5.35 18.71
C SER A 54 17.54 -6.68 19.27
N ASP A 55 18.34 -7.73 19.07
CA ASP A 55 18.06 -9.11 19.51
C ASP A 55 17.79 -9.25 21.01
N ASN A 56 18.28 -8.34 21.84
CA ASN A 56 18.01 -8.32 23.29
C ASN A 56 16.82 -7.43 23.70
N GLY A 57 16.10 -6.86 22.73
CA GLY A 57 14.95 -5.98 22.96
C GLY A 57 15.29 -4.52 23.28
N ARG A 58 16.51 -4.04 23.00
CA ARG A 58 16.78 -2.59 23.08
C ARG A 58 16.10 -1.89 21.91
N ILE A 59 15.20 -0.96 22.24
CA ILE A 59 14.53 -0.10 21.27
C ILE A 59 15.43 1.10 20.95
N TYR A 60 15.75 1.31 19.67
CA TYR A 60 16.53 2.47 19.23
C TYR A 60 15.63 3.67 18.90
N PRO A 61 16.16 4.91 18.93
CA PRO A 61 15.41 6.10 18.54
C PRO A 61 14.80 5.96 17.15
N ASN A 62 13.65 6.61 16.95
CA ASN A 62 12.90 6.58 15.69
C ASN A 62 12.53 5.15 15.23
N VAL A 63 12.34 4.21 16.13
CA VAL A 63 11.77 2.90 15.78
C VAL A 63 10.39 3.08 15.10
N GLY A 64 10.24 2.54 13.90
CA GLY A 64 9.02 2.71 13.11
C GLY A 64 8.01 1.58 13.33
N GLY A 65 6.71 1.87 13.45
CA GLY A 65 5.65 0.85 13.53
C GLY A 65 5.27 0.23 12.18
N TYR A 66 6.26 -0.24 11.40
CA TYR A 66 6.03 -0.92 10.11
C TYR A 66 5.74 -2.41 10.23
N PHE A 67 6.12 -2.99 11.36
CA PHE A 67 5.88 -4.37 11.72
C PHE A 67 5.25 -4.43 13.10
N ALA A 68 4.70 -5.58 13.47
CA ALA A 68 4.41 -5.84 14.87
C ALA A 68 5.72 -5.87 15.66
N ILE A 69 5.71 -5.48 16.93
CA ILE A 69 6.92 -5.44 17.77
C ILE A 69 7.63 -6.82 17.81
N ILE A 70 6.88 -7.91 17.71
CA ILE A 70 7.43 -9.28 17.68
C ILE A 70 8.24 -9.60 16.42
N GLU A 71 7.96 -8.91 15.31
CA GLU A 71 8.63 -9.10 14.01
C GLU A 71 9.69 -8.02 13.73
N GLN A 72 9.86 -7.07 14.65
CA GLN A 72 10.73 -5.94 14.43
C GLN A 72 12.15 -6.21 14.90
N GLU A 73 13.10 -5.90 14.03
CA GLU A 73 14.54 -6.10 14.23
C GLU A 73 15.33 -4.84 13.88
N MET A 74 16.67 -4.92 13.84
CA MET A 74 17.54 -3.88 13.27
C MET A 74 17.55 -3.90 11.73
N SER A 75 16.90 -4.89 11.14
CA SER A 75 16.71 -5.01 9.70
C SER A 75 15.55 -4.14 9.20
N THR A 76 15.61 -3.73 7.95
CA THR A 76 14.50 -3.09 7.23
C THR A 76 13.52 -4.09 6.63
N VAL A 77 13.74 -5.37 6.88
CA VAL A 77 12.93 -6.49 6.45
C VAL A 77 12.22 -7.04 7.70
N GLY A 78 10.93 -7.30 7.59
CA GLY A 78 10.13 -7.86 8.67
C GLY A 78 9.18 -8.92 8.13
N GLY A 79 8.69 -9.77 9.04
CA GLY A 79 7.65 -10.73 8.71
C GLY A 79 6.32 -10.06 8.37
N CYS A 80 5.34 -10.87 7.98
CA CYS A 80 3.98 -10.41 7.75
C CYS A 80 2.97 -11.24 8.54
N ARG A 81 3.40 -11.91 9.60
CA ARG A 81 2.63 -12.92 10.33
C ARG A 81 1.20 -12.47 10.65
N TYR A 82 1.04 -11.28 11.21
CA TYR A 82 -0.31 -10.77 11.47
C TYR A 82 -0.90 -10.11 10.23
N ARG A 83 -0.07 -9.48 9.40
CA ARG A 83 -0.48 -8.77 8.19
C ARG A 83 -1.00 -9.66 7.05
N GLN A 84 -0.64 -10.96 7.02
CA GLN A 84 -1.12 -11.94 6.02
C GLN A 84 -2.63 -12.18 6.12
N THR A 85 -3.21 -11.85 7.27
CA THR A 85 -4.65 -11.95 7.49
C THR A 85 -5.43 -10.83 6.79
N ILE A 86 -4.73 -9.77 6.37
CA ILE A 86 -5.28 -8.69 5.57
C ILE A 86 -4.96 -9.01 4.11
N PRO A 87 -5.95 -9.41 3.28
CA PRO A 87 -5.71 -9.72 1.89
C PRO A 87 -5.01 -8.56 1.17
N GLN A 88 -4.16 -8.88 0.21
CA GLN A 88 -3.65 -7.85 -0.68
C GLN A 88 -4.63 -7.53 -1.81
N GLY A 89 -5.73 -8.27 -1.98
CA GLY A 89 -6.69 -8.08 -3.08
C GLY A 89 -8.14 -8.25 -2.64
N ARG A 90 -9.05 -7.91 -3.56
CA ARG A 90 -10.53 -8.01 -3.55
C ARG A 90 -11.19 -8.69 -2.32
N ASN A 91 -11.21 -8.17 -1.09
CA ASN A 91 -11.30 -6.78 -0.66
C ASN A 91 -10.49 -6.55 0.63
N GLY A 92 -9.18 -6.75 0.55
CA GLY A 92 -8.20 -6.28 1.53
C GLY A 92 -7.58 -4.93 1.13
N ARG A 93 -6.27 -4.73 1.29
CA ARG A 93 -5.61 -3.40 1.17
C ARG A 93 -5.93 -2.61 -0.10
N LEU A 94 -6.22 -3.26 -1.24
CA LEU A 94 -6.56 -2.54 -2.48
C LEU A 94 -7.85 -1.74 -2.44
N ASP A 95 -8.83 -2.18 -1.65
CA ASP A 95 -10.04 -1.39 -1.44
C ASP A 95 -9.69 -0.06 -0.75
N VAL A 96 -8.87 -0.13 0.31
CA VAL A 96 -8.32 1.05 0.99
C VAL A 96 -7.52 1.92 0.01
N ASN A 97 -6.69 1.30 -0.84
CA ASN A 97 -5.89 2.02 -1.84
C ASN A 97 -6.74 2.68 -2.93
N THR A 98 -7.98 2.23 -3.16
CA THR A 98 -8.90 2.91 -4.08
C THR A 98 -9.28 4.31 -3.60
N ASN A 99 -9.30 4.54 -2.28
CA ASN A 99 -9.48 5.89 -1.73
C ASN A 99 -8.37 6.86 -2.17
N TYR A 100 -7.20 6.36 -2.56
CA TYR A 100 -6.17 7.19 -3.18
C TYR A 100 -6.61 7.76 -4.53
N GLY A 101 -7.23 6.94 -5.38
CA GLY A 101 -7.80 7.40 -6.65
C GLY A 101 -8.86 8.49 -6.45
N ILE A 102 -9.75 8.32 -5.44
CA ILE A 102 -10.72 9.34 -5.04
C ILE A 102 -10.01 10.62 -4.58
N ARG A 103 -9.01 10.50 -3.70
CA ARG A 103 -8.24 11.65 -3.18
C ARG A 103 -7.72 12.51 -4.32
N ARG A 104 -7.18 11.94 -5.39
CA ARG A 104 -6.62 12.71 -6.51
C ARG A 104 -7.67 13.46 -7.33
N ALA A 105 -8.85 12.85 -7.51
CA ALA A 105 -9.97 13.45 -8.25
C ALA A 105 -10.76 14.46 -7.41
N PHE A 106 -10.81 14.27 -6.09
CA PHE A 106 -11.66 15.04 -5.20
C PHE A 106 -10.88 16.07 -4.38
N LEU A 107 -9.83 15.68 -3.67
CA LEU A 107 -9.24 16.55 -2.66
C LEU A 107 -8.34 17.64 -3.26
N PRO A 108 -8.39 18.87 -2.71
CA PRO A 108 -7.50 19.95 -3.10
C PRO A 108 -6.04 19.61 -2.71
N GLN A 109 -5.08 20.19 -3.41
CA GLN A 109 -3.66 19.94 -3.16
C GLN A 109 -3.00 21.07 -2.39
N GLY A 110 -2.62 20.82 -1.13
CA GLY A 110 -1.80 21.73 -0.33
C GLY A 110 -0.31 21.72 -0.71
N ASN A 111 0.47 22.60 -0.06
CA ASN A 111 1.93 22.69 -0.26
C ASN A 111 2.71 21.58 0.47
N ARG A 112 2.13 21.02 1.54
CA ARG A 112 2.72 19.90 2.28
C ARG A 112 2.79 18.66 1.39
N ARG A 113 3.84 17.86 1.57
CA ARG A 113 4.05 16.60 0.86
C ARG A 113 4.91 15.68 1.69
N TYR A 114 4.71 14.38 1.49
CA TYR A 114 5.64 13.39 2.01
C TYR A 114 7.03 13.56 1.40
N PHE A 115 8.08 13.46 2.22
CA PHE A 115 9.46 13.43 1.75
C PHE A 115 10.30 12.56 2.71
N PRO A 116 10.99 11.53 2.22
CA PRO A 116 11.75 10.60 3.06
C PRO A 116 12.86 11.32 3.84
N LEU A 117 13.13 10.86 5.07
CA LEU A 117 14.08 11.45 6.03
C LEU A 117 13.81 12.92 6.43
N GLN A 118 12.76 13.57 5.91
CA GLN A 118 12.30 14.91 6.34
C GLN A 118 10.92 14.87 6.97
N GLN A 119 10.12 13.87 6.62
CA GLN A 119 8.86 13.59 7.27
C GLN A 119 9.12 13.25 8.75
N PRO A 120 8.45 13.91 9.71
CA PRO A 120 8.54 13.54 11.11
C PRO A 120 8.19 12.05 11.32
N THR A 121 9.05 11.35 12.07
CA THR A 121 8.79 9.98 12.49
C THR A 121 7.64 9.96 13.49
N THR A 122 6.95 8.83 13.60
CA THR A 122 5.88 8.66 14.58
C THR A 122 6.40 8.92 16.00
N GLN A 123 7.58 8.39 16.35
CA GLN A 123 8.19 8.57 17.67
C GLN A 123 8.54 10.03 17.96
N GLN A 124 9.21 10.71 17.03
CA GLN A 124 9.59 12.12 17.21
C GLN A 124 8.34 12.99 17.43
N MET A 125 7.32 12.80 16.61
CA MET A 125 6.08 13.57 16.72
C MET A 125 5.37 13.34 18.06
N MET A 126 5.26 12.08 18.53
CA MET A 126 4.62 11.78 19.80
C MET A 126 5.40 12.37 20.98
N ILE A 127 6.74 12.28 20.96
CA ILE A 127 7.59 12.89 21.99
C ILE A 127 7.37 14.40 22.03
N ASP A 128 7.46 15.09 20.89
CA ASP A 128 7.29 16.54 20.83
C ASP A 128 5.90 16.98 21.30
N THR A 129 4.86 16.25 20.89
CA THR A 129 3.47 16.58 21.23
C THR A 129 3.16 16.33 22.70
N ILE A 130 3.46 15.12 23.19
CA ILE A 130 3.07 14.69 24.55
C ILE A 130 3.97 15.32 25.62
N SER A 131 5.22 15.68 25.28
CA SER A 131 6.07 16.44 26.20
C SER A 131 5.63 17.90 26.36
N ALA A 132 4.98 18.49 25.35
CA ALA A 132 4.57 19.88 25.37
C ALA A 132 3.36 20.16 26.27
N ALA A 133 2.39 19.24 26.33
CA ALA A 133 1.18 19.40 27.14
C ALA A 133 0.53 18.05 27.47
N PRO A 134 -0.29 17.98 28.54
CA PRO A 134 -1.20 16.88 28.76
C PRO A 134 -2.03 16.60 27.50
N THR A 135 -2.08 15.33 27.10
CA THR A 135 -2.62 14.91 25.81
C THR A 135 -3.56 13.73 25.99
N THR A 136 -4.72 13.78 25.35
CA THR A 136 -5.59 12.61 25.18
C THR A 136 -5.26 11.92 23.85
N VAL A 137 -5.18 10.58 23.87
CA VAL A 137 -4.80 9.77 22.71
C VAL A 137 -5.99 8.98 22.19
N LEU A 138 -6.22 9.02 20.89
CA LEU A 138 -7.23 8.22 20.18
C LEU A 138 -6.51 7.19 19.32
N LEU A 139 -6.73 5.91 19.59
CA LEU A 139 -6.14 4.78 18.86
C LEU A 139 -7.21 4.12 17.99
N MET A 140 -7.03 4.23 16.67
CA MET A 140 -7.92 3.66 15.63
C MET A 140 -7.17 2.69 14.69
N GLY A 141 -5.90 2.42 15.00
CA GLY A 141 -5.07 1.48 14.25
C GLY A 141 -4.29 0.61 15.23
N THR A 142 -3.39 -0.21 14.71
CA THR A 142 -2.56 -1.07 15.54
C THR A 142 -1.77 -0.27 16.59
N HIS A 143 -1.63 -0.86 17.77
CA HIS A 143 -1.07 -0.17 18.93
C HIS A 143 0.46 -0.07 18.93
N SER A 144 1.14 -0.62 17.92
CA SER A 144 2.60 -0.71 17.81
C SER A 144 3.31 0.63 18.06
N ASN A 145 2.88 1.68 17.36
CA ASN A 145 3.48 3.00 17.48
C ASN A 145 3.43 3.54 18.93
N PHE A 146 2.24 3.49 19.55
CA PHE A 146 2.03 4.03 20.89
C PHE A 146 2.66 3.14 21.97
N ALA A 147 2.66 1.83 21.78
CA ALA A 147 3.37 0.88 22.64
C ALA A 147 4.88 1.17 22.65
N LEU A 148 5.50 1.31 21.47
CA LEU A 148 6.91 1.68 21.34
C LEU A 148 7.21 3.02 22.05
N PHE A 149 6.32 4.00 21.92
CA PHE A 149 6.45 5.27 22.64
C PHE A 149 6.45 5.09 24.15
N LEU A 150 5.49 4.33 24.70
CA LEU A 150 5.37 4.06 26.13
C LEU A 150 6.59 3.29 26.67
N MET A 151 7.06 2.30 25.91
CA MET A 151 8.22 1.48 26.26
C MET A 151 9.53 2.28 26.24
N SER A 152 9.71 3.16 25.26
CA SER A 152 10.92 3.99 25.13
C SER A 152 10.89 5.26 26.00
N ASN A 153 9.71 5.79 26.32
CA ASN A 153 9.53 7.07 27.02
C ASN A 153 8.59 6.95 28.23
N PRO A 154 8.85 6.03 29.19
CA PRO A 154 7.94 5.78 30.31
C PRO A 154 7.70 7.02 31.19
N HIS A 155 8.65 7.95 31.24
CA HIS A 155 8.54 9.20 31.98
C HIS A 155 7.50 10.18 31.40
N LEU A 156 7.13 10.03 30.11
CA LEU A 156 6.10 10.84 29.44
C LEU A 156 4.69 10.27 29.57
N LYS A 157 4.53 9.02 30.07
CA LYS A 157 3.23 8.40 30.34
C LYS A 157 2.33 9.31 31.19
N LYS A 158 2.90 10.02 32.17
CA LYS A 158 2.18 10.94 33.06
C LYS A 158 1.53 12.14 32.36
N ASN A 159 1.95 12.43 31.13
CA ASN A 159 1.38 13.48 30.30
C ASN A 159 0.25 12.96 29.41
N VAL A 160 -0.07 11.67 29.45
CA VAL A 160 -1.21 11.11 28.74
C VAL A 160 -2.39 11.04 29.71
N GLU A 161 -3.43 11.82 29.46
CA GLU A 161 -4.59 11.93 30.35
C GLU A 161 -5.53 10.74 30.20
N HIS A 162 -5.78 10.32 28.96
CA HIS A 162 -6.75 9.28 28.64
C HIS A 162 -6.41 8.62 27.29
N ILE A 163 -6.77 7.34 27.14
CA ILE A 163 -6.67 6.61 25.89
C ILE A 163 -8.07 6.14 25.46
N TYR A 164 -8.50 6.54 24.28
CA TYR A 164 -9.72 6.03 23.63
C TYR A 164 -9.31 5.05 22.53
N ILE A 165 -9.86 3.84 22.57
CA ILE A 165 -9.46 2.74 21.69
C ILE A 165 -10.66 2.28 20.88
N MET A 166 -10.52 2.22 19.55
CA MET A 166 -11.34 1.36 18.71
C MET A 166 -10.57 0.06 18.47
N GLY A 167 -11.09 -1.04 19.02
CA GLY A 167 -10.51 -2.35 18.82
C GLY A 167 -10.95 -3.36 19.86
N GLY A 168 -10.54 -4.60 19.66
CA GLY A 168 -10.90 -5.72 20.52
C GLY A 168 -12.34 -6.19 20.37
N GLY A 169 -12.63 -7.37 20.89
CA GLY A 169 -13.99 -7.90 21.03
C GLY A 169 -14.06 -8.68 22.34
N VAL A 170 -14.68 -8.09 23.37
CA VAL A 170 -14.55 -8.53 24.76
C VAL A 170 -15.41 -9.77 25.04
N ARG A 171 -16.66 -9.74 24.56
CA ARG A 171 -17.65 -10.81 24.71
C ARG A 171 -17.98 -11.41 23.34
N SER A 172 -17.01 -11.44 22.42
CA SER A 172 -17.14 -12.08 21.10
C SER A 172 -17.49 -13.56 21.16
N HIS A 173 -17.30 -14.23 22.31
CA HIS A 173 -17.72 -15.61 22.60
C HIS A 173 -19.20 -15.76 23.04
N ASN A 174 -19.92 -14.64 23.18
CA ASN A 174 -21.36 -14.60 23.39
C ASN A 174 -21.88 -13.17 23.13
N PRO A 175 -22.04 -12.75 21.87
CA PRO A 175 -22.39 -11.37 21.55
C PRO A 175 -23.78 -11.04 22.10
N THR A 176 -23.82 -10.28 23.19
CA THR A 176 -25.07 -9.89 23.89
C THR A 176 -25.82 -8.76 23.18
N GLY A 177 -25.27 -8.18 22.11
CA GLY A 177 -25.67 -6.86 21.61
C GLY A 177 -26.56 -6.83 20.37
N CYS A 178 -26.54 -7.85 19.51
CA CYS A 178 -26.94 -7.64 18.12
C CYS A 178 -28.43 -7.67 17.83
N CYS A 179 -29.17 -8.60 18.43
CA CYS A 179 -30.62 -8.65 18.28
C CYS A 179 -31.26 -8.66 19.67
N SER A 180 -32.08 -7.65 19.96
CA SER A 180 -33.07 -7.80 21.05
C SER A 180 -33.98 -8.98 20.71
N LYS A 181 -34.41 -9.77 21.71
CA LYS A 181 -35.45 -10.82 21.55
C LYS A 181 -36.75 -10.30 20.91
N SER A 182 -36.94 -8.99 20.83
CA SER A 182 -38.12 -8.32 20.27
C SER A 182 -37.95 -7.77 18.84
N SER A 183 -36.79 -7.90 18.19
CA SER A 183 -36.55 -7.32 16.85
C SER A 183 -36.86 -8.33 15.74
N ILE A 184 -37.83 -8.01 14.89
CA ILE A 184 -38.31 -8.86 13.78
C ILE A 184 -37.42 -8.69 12.52
N SER A 185 -36.58 -7.64 12.47
CA SER A 185 -35.76 -7.29 11.30
C SER A 185 -34.28 -7.67 11.42
N CYS A 186 -33.86 -8.21 12.56
CA CYS A 186 -32.47 -8.58 12.84
C CYS A 186 -32.29 -10.08 12.58
N VAL A 187 -31.57 -10.45 11.53
CA VAL A 187 -31.31 -11.86 11.20
C VAL A 187 -30.09 -12.34 12.01
N PRO A 188 -30.20 -13.38 12.86
CA PRO A 188 -29.13 -13.86 13.73
C PRO A 188 -27.81 -14.25 13.04
N GLN A 189 -27.80 -14.42 11.71
CA GLN A 189 -26.60 -14.70 10.92
C GLN A 189 -25.57 -13.56 10.93
N GLN A 190 -25.94 -12.35 11.36
CA GLN A 190 -25.11 -11.14 11.23
C GLN A 190 -24.20 -10.88 12.43
N CYS A 191 -24.35 -11.65 13.51
CA CYS A 191 -23.57 -11.52 14.73
C CYS A 191 -23.14 -12.87 15.24
N GLU A 192 -22.34 -13.51 14.40
CA GLU A 192 -21.66 -14.72 14.77
C GLU A 192 -20.70 -14.47 15.94
N ASP A 193 -20.40 -15.57 16.61
CA ASP A 193 -19.62 -15.69 17.83
C ASP A 193 -18.11 -15.53 17.56
N HIS A 194 -17.73 -14.40 16.95
CA HIS A 194 -16.38 -14.20 16.41
C HIS A 194 -15.94 -12.74 16.29
N GLY A 195 -14.62 -12.52 16.30
CA GLY A 195 -13.97 -11.24 15.98
C GLY A 195 -14.02 -10.89 14.49
N ASN A 196 -13.31 -9.87 14.02
CA ASN A 196 -13.39 -9.41 12.62
C ASN A 196 -12.27 -9.95 11.70
N MET A 197 -11.51 -10.95 12.16
CA MET A 197 -10.44 -11.61 11.41
C MET A 197 -10.97 -12.55 10.31
N PHE A 198 -11.42 -12.01 9.17
CA PHE A 198 -12.15 -12.78 8.15
C PHE A 198 -11.36 -13.98 7.57
N THR A 199 -10.07 -13.83 7.30
CA THR A 199 -9.25 -14.86 6.64
C THR A 199 -8.63 -15.87 7.60
N ALA A 200 -8.51 -15.51 8.88
CA ALA A 200 -7.86 -16.31 9.91
C ALA A 200 -8.84 -16.87 10.95
N TYR A 201 -10.16 -16.75 10.72
CA TYR A 201 -11.20 -17.22 11.63
C TYR A 201 -11.04 -18.69 12.04
N ASN A 202 -10.63 -19.55 11.12
CA ASN A 202 -10.40 -20.98 11.38
C ASN A 202 -9.14 -21.25 12.22
N LYS A 203 -8.38 -20.21 12.60
CA LYS A 203 -7.20 -20.25 13.48
C LYS A 203 -7.40 -19.45 14.76
N ASP A 204 -7.84 -18.20 14.60
CA ASP A 204 -8.13 -17.25 15.66
C ASP A 204 -9.51 -16.62 15.42
N PRO A 205 -10.55 -17.17 16.05
CA PRO A 205 -11.91 -16.70 15.83
C PRO A 205 -12.27 -15.47 16.69
N TYR A 206 -11.40 -14.99 17.58
CA TYR A 206 -11.82 -14.03 18.62
C TYR A 206 -11.17 -12.66 18.51
N ALA A 207 -10.07 -12.57 17.77
CA ALA A 207 -9.31 -11.34 17.67
C ALA A 207 -9.98 -10.27 16.79
N GLU A 208 -9.62 -9.02 17.07
CA GLU A 208 -9.98 -7.86 16.25
C GLU A 208 -8.71 -7.32 15.57
N PHE A 209 -8.79 -6.88 14.31
CA PHE A 209 -7.64 -6.48 13.49
C PHE A 209 -6.65 -5.51 14.14
N ASN A 210 -7.10 -4.44 14.81
CA ASN A 210 -6.20 -3.46 15.43
C ASN A 210 -5.41 -4.08 16.60
N ILE A 211 -6.04 -4.95 17.39
CA ILE A 211 -5.38 -5.66 18.49
C ILE A 211 -4.51 -6.81 17.96
N PHE A 212 -5.02 -7.58 17.00
CA PHE A 212 -4.33 -8.70 16.36
C PHE A 212 -3.10 -8.26 15.56
N GLY A 213 -3.13 -7.07 14.96
CA GLY A 213 -2.01 -6.55 14.19
C GLY A 213 -0.73 -6.37 15.00
N ASP A 214 -0.85 -6.24 16.33
CA ASP A 214 0.28 -6.32 17.27
C ASP A 214 -0.23 -6.63 18.70
N PRO A 215 -0.45 -7.91 19.04
CA PRO A 215 -1.04 -8.29 20.33
C PRO A 215 -0.17 -7.85 21.50
N PHE A 216 1.15 -7.95 21.36
CA PHE A 216 2.10 -7.48 22.37
C PHE A 216 2.03 -5.97 22.55
N GLY A 217 2.05 -5.20 21.45
CA GLY A 217 1.87 -3.76 21.51
C GLY A 217 0.54 -3.36 22.16
N ALA A 218 -0.54 -4.04 21.82
CA ALA A 218 -1.83 -3.80 22.47
C ALA A 218 -1.80 -4.12 23.97
N TYR A 219 -1.20 -5.23 24.38
CA TYR A 219 -1.01 -5.54 25.80
C TYR A 219 -0.25 -4.42 26.53
N GLN A 220 0.84 -3.90 25.97
CA GLN A 220 1.59 -2.79 26.57
C GLN A 220 0.75 -1.51 26.74
N VAL A 221 -0.17 -1.23 25.80
CA VAL A 221 -1.08 -0.07 25.89
C VAL A 221 -2.14 -0.29 26.96
N PHE A 222 -2.77 -1.46 27.01
CA PHE A 222 -3.82 -1.76 28.01
C PHE A 222 -3.24 -1.75 29.43
N HIS A 223 -2.08 -2.39 29.61
CA HIS A 223 -1.37 -2.45 30.90
C HIS A 223 -0.52 -1.21 31.18
N SER A 224 -0.69 -0.15 30.38
CA SER A 224 0.05 1.08 30.59
C SER A 224 -0.28 1.71 31.93
N GLY A 225 -1.48 1.52 32.49
CA GLY A 225 -1.95 2.19 33.71
C GLY A 225 -2.44 3.63 33.49
N ILE A 226 -2.67 4.02 32.24
CA ILE A 226 -3.42 5.23 31.86
C ILE A 226 -4.92 4.86 31.80
N PRO A 227 -5.87 5.75 32.15
CA PRO A 227 -7.30 5.49 31.97
C PRO A 227 -7.67 5.15 30.52
N ILE A 228 -8.47 4.10 30.34
CA ILE A 228 -8.88 3.57 29.03
C ILE A 228 -10.39 3.62 28.87
N THR A 229 -10.84 4.12 27.72
CA THR A 229 -12.17 3.86 27.18
C THR A 229 -12.07 3.00 25.93
N LEU A 230 -12.67 1.82 25.98
CA LEU A 230 -12.67 0.86 24.88
C LEU A 230 -14.01 0.92 24.12
N VAL A 231 -13.94 0.98 22.80
CA VAL A 231 -15.07 0.82 21.89
C VAL A 231 -14.82 -0.43 21.04
N PRO A 232 -15.26 -1.61 21.53
CA PRO A 232 -14.96 -2.89 20.89
C PRO A 232 -15.96 -3.25 19.79
N LEU A 233 -15.72 -4.40 19.15
CA LEU A 233 -16.64 -5.04 18.22
C LEU A 233 -18.03 -5.26 18.84
N ASP A 234 -18.12 -5.56 20.14
CA ASP A 234 -19.39 -5.76 20.85
C ASP A 234 -20.36 -4.58 20.67
N ALA A 235 -19.85 -3.34 20.82
CA ALA A 235 -20.64 -2.14 20.62
C ALA A 235 -20.80 -1.78 19.15
N THR A 236 -19.73 -1.89 18.37
CA THR A 236 -19.75 -1.43 16.97
C THR A 236 -20.56 -2.33 16.04
N ASN A 237 -20.68 -3.63 16.36
CA ASN A 237 -21.58 -4.57 15.69
C ASN A 237 -23.07 -4.17 15.85
N THR A 238 -23.38 -3.27 16.78
CA THR A 238 -24.75 -2.76 16.96
C THR A 238 -25.04 -1.50 16.15
N ILE A 239 -24.09 -1.01 15.34
CA ILE A 239 -24.22 0.17 14.49
C ILE A 239 -23.78 -0.09 13.02
N PRO A 240 -24.47 -1.01 12.30
CA PRO A 240 -24.19 -1.28 10.89
C PRO A 240 -24.59 -0.12 9.98
N ILE A 241 -23.90 0.04 8.86
CA ILE A 241 -24.31 0.93 7.77
C ILE A 241 -25.57 0.36 7.12
N THR A 242 -26.75 0.81 7.53
CA THR A 242 -28.00 0.35 6.93
C THR A 242 -28.27 1.01 5.57
N GLU A 243 -29.12 0.39 4.74
CA GLU A 243 -29.56 1.00 3.48
C GLU A 243 -30.24 2.36 3.70
N ASN A 244 -31.03 2.49 4.79
CA ASN A 244 -31.66 3.75 5.16
C ASN A 244 -30.62 4.82 5.52
N PHE A 245 -29.61 4.48 6.32
CA PHE A 245 -28.52 5.40 6.62
C PHE A 245 -27.79 5.83 5.34
N PHE A 246 -27.48 4.88 4.45
CA PHE A 246 -26.78 5.18 3.20
C PHE A 246 -27.59 6.13 2.32
N LYS A 247 -28.90 5.90 2.16
CA LYS A 247 -29.81 6.79 1.41
C LYS A 247 -29.94 8.18 2.05
N GLU A 248 -30.02 8.25 3.38
CA GLU A 248 -30.06 9.52 4.09
C GLU A 248 -28.74 10.30 3.93
N PHE A 249 -27.60 9.61 3.96
CA PHE A 249 -26.30 10.23 3.72
C PHE A 249 -26.19 10.69 2.26
N GLU A 250 -26.67 9.89 1.30
CA GLU A 250 -26.72 10.28 -0.11
C GLU A 250 -27.48 11.61 -0.31
N GLN A 251 -28.57 11.82 0.44
CA GLN A 251 -29.36 13.04 0.38
C GLN A 251 -28.75 14.22 1.16
N LYS A 252 -27.89 13.95 2.15
CA LYS A 252 -27.32 14.95 3.08
C LYS A 252 -25.81 15.10 2.86
N GLN A 253 -25.47 15.74 1.75
CA GLN A 253 -24.09 16.08 1.36
C GLN A 253 -23.93 17.58 1.11
N ASN A 254 -24.34 18.39 2.09
CA ASN A 254 -24.41 19.85 2.02
C ASN A 254 -23.02 20.50 2.02
N THR A 255 -22.01 19.83 2.56
CA THR A 255 -20.62 20.31 2.61
C THR A 255 -19.71 19.49 1.70
N TYR A 256 -18.50 19.99 1.47
CA TYR A 256 -17.55 19.35 0.57
C TYR A 256 -16.96 18.06 1.17
N GLU A 257 -16.66 18.09 2.46
CA GLU A 257 -16.19 16.93 3.22
C GLU A 257 -17.28 15.86 3.37
N ALA A 258 -18.56 16.22 3.51
CA ALA A 258 -19.65 15.24 3.52
C ALA A 258 -19.74 14.48 2.18
N LYS A 259 -19.56 15.19 1.05
CA LYS A 259 -19.49 14.57 -0.29
C LYS A 259 -18.29 13.63 -0.42
N TYR A 260 -17.13 14.04 0.07
CA TYR A 260 -15.94 13.18 0.08
C TYR A 260 -16.15 11.90 0.89
N CYS A 261 -16.66 12.03 2.12
CA CYS A 261 -16.96 10.90 2.99
C CYS A 261 -18.02 9.96 2.38
N PHE A 262 -19.08 10.51 1.77
CA PHE A 262 -20.08 9.69 1.08
C PHE A 262 -19.48 8.98 -0.14
N GLN A 263 -18.65 9.65 -0.94
CA GLN A 263 -18.00 9.02 -2.10
C GLN A 263 -17.08 7.87 -1.67
N SER A 264 -16.29 8.06 -0.61
CA SER A 264 -15.46 7.01 -0.01
C SER A 264 -16.31 5.81 0.44
N LEU A 265 -17.41 6.05 1.17
CA LEU A 265 -18.35 5.00 1.61
C LEU A 265 -19.04 4.30 0.43
N LYS A 266 -19.39 5.05 -0.61
CA LYS A 266 -20.01 4.51 -1.82
C LYS A 266 -19.07 3.57 -2.57
N ILE A 267 -17.79 3.91 -2.67
CA ILE A 267 -16.79 3.01 -3.25
C ILE A 267 -16.70 1.74 -2.44
N ALA A 268 -16.57 1.84 -1.11
CA ALA A 268 -16.57 0.67 -0.23
C ALA A 268 -17.82 -0.20 -0.48
N ARG A 269 -19.02 0.39 -0.58
CA ARG A 269 -20.25 -0.35 -0.96
C ARG A 269 -20.14 -1.07 -2.31
N ASP A 270 -19.59 -0.40 -3.33
CA ASP A 270 -19.50 -0.94 -4.69
C ASP A 270 -18.47 -2.04 -4.86
N THR A 271 -17.45 -2.06 -4.00
CA THR A 271 -16.39 -3.06 -3.99
C THR A 271 -16.65 -4.18 -3.00
N TRP A 272 -17.43 -3.94 -1.93
CA TRP A 272 -17.73 -4.92 -0.89
C TRP A 272 -18.49 -6.14 -1.42
N PHE A 273 -18.36 -7.26 -0.70
CA PHE A 273 -19.09 -8.48 -1.02
C PHE A 273 -20.61 -8.31 -0.81
N ASN A 274 -21.41 -9.16 -1.47
CA ASN A 274 -22.86 -9.23 -1.26
C ASN A 274 -23.14 -9.27 0.25
N GLN A 275 -23.80 -8.24 0.82
CA GLN A 275 -24.11 -8.00 2.26
C GLN A 275 -23.52 -6.72 2.89
N PHE A 276 -22.99 -5.75 2.12
CA PHE A 276 -22.48 -4.47 2.65
C PHE A 276 -23.36 -3.84 3.75
N TYR A 277 -24.67 -3.70 3.51
CA TYR A 277 -25.58 -3.05 4.46
C TYR A 277 -25.81 -3.81 5.77
N THR A 278 -25.24 -5.01 5.88
CA THR A 278 -25.41 -5.93 7.00
C THR A 278 -24.07 -6.38 7.60
N SER A 279 -22.93 -6.07 6.97
CA SER A 279 -21.60 -6.49 7.41
C SER A 279 -20.55 -5.36 7.48
N TYR A 280 -20.92 -4.14 7.11
CA TYR A 280 -20.06 -2.96 7.24
C TYR A 280 -20.56 -2.05 8.37
N PHE A 281 -19.69 -1.63 9.28
CA PHE A 281 -20.05 -0.96 10.53
C PHE A 281 -19.34 0.39 10.70
N MET A 282 -19.92 1.29 11.50
CA MET A 282 -19.26 2.52 11.93
C MET A 282 -18.27 2.23 13.06
N TRP A 283 -17.07 1.74 12.75
CA TRP A 283 -16.04 1.48 13.77
C TRP A 283 -15.43 2.78 14.30
N ASP A 284 -14.49 3.37 13.56
CA ASP A 284 -13.68 4.52 13.98
C ASP A 284 -14.51 5.78 14.24
N SER A 285 -15.53 6.00 13.40
CA SER A 285 -16.44 7.14 13.54
C SER A 285 -17.25 7.04 14.84
N PHE A 286 -17.70 5.84 15.22
CA PHE A 286 -18.45 5.66 16.46
C PHE A 286 -17.58 5.84 17.69
N MET A 287 -16.33 5.32 17.67
CA MET A 287 -15.37 5.59 18.75
C MET A 287 -15.13 7.09 18.92
N THR A 288 -14.97 7.82 17.82
CA THR A 288 -14.83 9.28 17.83
C THR A 288 -16.05 9.95 18.49
N GLY A 289 -17.27 9.51 18.17
CA GLY A 289 -18.50 9.99 18.80
C GLY A 289 -18.54 9.73 20.30
N VAL A 290 -18.18 8.52 20.73
CA VAL A 290 -18.12 8.13 22.15
C VAL A 290 -17.12 9.02 22.89
N ALA A 291 -15.90 9.18 22.35
CA ALA A 291 -14.86 10.01 22.95
C ALA A 291 -15.30 11.47 23.10
N LEU A 292 -15.83 12.07 22.02
CA LEU A 292 -16.29 13.46 22.03
C LEU A 292 -17.44 13.70 23.01
N SER A 293 -18.36 12.74 23.17
CA SER A 293 -19.44 12.83 24.14
C SER A 293 -18.90 12.85 25.58
N ILE A 294 -17.92 12.01 25.91
CA ILE A 294 -17.29 11.99 27.24
C ILE A 294 -16.53 13.30 27.49
N MET A 295 -15.68 13.72 26.55
CA MET A 295 -14.90 14.97 26.67
C MET A 295 -15.79 16.20 26.87
N ARG A 296 -16.94 16.26 26.17
CA ARG A 296 -17.89 17.36 26.28
C ARG A 296 -18.65 17.35 27.60
N ASN A 297 -19.04 16.17 28.09
CA ASN A 297 -19.89 16.03 29.25
C ASN A 297 -19.11 15.95 30.58
N GLY A 298 -17.78 15.86 30.51
CA GLY A 298 -16.91 15.52 31.63
C GLY A 298 -17.02 14.04 32.01
N GLU A 299 -16.06 13.52 32.78
CA GLU A 299 -16.17 12.20 33.38
C GLU A 299 -17.34 12.18 34.39
N ARG A 300 -18.49 11.67 33.95
CA ARG A 300 -19.64 11.49 34.83
C ARG A 300 -19.40 10.28 35.73
N PRO A 301 -19.85 10.29 37.00
CA PRO A 301 -19.61 9.20 37.96
C PRO A 301 -20.06 7.80 37.49
N ASN A 302 -21.01 7.75 36.55
CA ASN A 302 -21.62 6.51 36.06
C ASN A 302 -21.13 6.11 34.66
N GLY A 303 -20.20 6.87 34.06
CA GLY A 303 -19.73 6.62 32.69
C GLY A 303 -20.78 6.87 31.60
N GLU A 304 -21.77 7.74 31.83
CA GLU A 304 -22.82 8.02 30.83
C GLU A 304 -22.26 8.59 29.52
N ASN A 305 -22.71 8.03 28.39
CA ASN A 305 -22.39 8.50 27.05
C ASN A 305 -23.67 8.84 26.25
N ASP A 306 -23.63 9.82 25.36
CA ASP A 306 -24.81 10.19 24.56
C ASP A 306 -25.22 9.11 23.55
N PHE A 307 -24.24 8.36 23.04
CA PHE A 307 -24.40 7.44 21.91
C PHE A 307 -24.26 5.97 22.28
N ALA A 308 -23.63 5.67 23.42
CA ALA A 308 -23.36 4.30 23.85
C ALA A 308 -23.88 4.02 25.28
N GLU A 309 -24.23 2.77 25.53
CA GLU A 309 -24.29 2.18 26.86
C GLU A 309 -22.86 1.80 27.27
N MET A 310 -22.48 2.09 28.51
CA MET A 310 -21.11 1.94 29.01
C MET A 310 -21.09 1.07 30.27
N GLU A 311 -20.04 0.27 30.43
CA GLU A 311 -19.83 -0.63 31.57
C GLU A 311 -18.34 -0.62 31.94
N VAL A 312 -18.00 -0.68 33.23
CA VAL A 312 -16.60 -0.90 33.65
C VAL A 312 -16.34 -2.39 33.65
N MET A 313 -15.33 -2.82 32.89
CA MET A 313 -14.95 -4.23 32.77
C MET A 313 -13.48 -4.43 33.11
N ASN A 314 -13.17 -5.61 33.67
CA ASN A 314 -11.79 -6.05 33.91
C ASN A 314 -11.33 -6.91 32.72
N ILE A 315 -10.40 -6.39 31.93
CA ILE A 315 -9.99 -6.99 30.66
C ILE A 315 -8.47 -7.12 30.56
N THR A 316 -8.02 -8.00 29.67
CA THR A 316 -6.61 -8.12 29.26
C THR A 316 -6.53 -8.46 27.77
N VAL A 317 -5.33 -8.39 27.19
CA VAL A 317 -5.07 -8.81 25.80
C VAL A 317 -4.25 -10.10 25.84
N VAL A 318 -4.75 -11.15 25.20
CA VAL A 318 -3.99 -12.40 25.08
C VAL A 318 -2.89 -12.21 24.04
N THR A 319 -1.63 -12.39 24.42
CA THR A 319 -0.48 -12.17 23.53
C THR A 319 0.11 -13.44 22.95
N SER A 320 -0.15 -14.58 23.59
CA SER A 320 0.34 -15.90 23.18
C SER A 320 -0.52 -17.00 23.79
N ASN A 321 -0.39 -18.22 23.30
CA ASN A 321 -1.26 -19.36 23.62
C ASN A 321 -0.53 -20.39 24.49
N GLU A 322 -1.24 -20.98 25.45
CA GLU A 322 -0.72 -22.05 26.30
C GLU A 322 -0.34 -23.32 25.51
N PRO A 323 0.63 -24.12 25.99
CA PRO A 323 1.37 -23.97 27.26
C PRO A 323 2.48 -22.91 27.19
N TYR A 324 2.60 -22.10 28.25
CA TYR A 324 3.69 -21.14 28.39
C TYR A 324 5.02 -21.81 28.74
N GLY A 325 6.12 -21.24 28.25
CA GLY A 325 7.50 -21.74 28.46
C GLY A 325 7.93 -22.81 27.46
N VAL A 326 7.12 -23.13 26.45
CA VAL A 326 7.46 -24.08 25.39
C VAL A 326 8.06 -23.35 24.20
N HIS A 327 9.24 -23.80 23.76
CA HIS A 327 9.96 -23.27 22.61
C HIS A 327 9.70 -24.14 21.38
N ASP A 328 8.72 -23.75 20.57
CA ASP A 328 8.36 -24.44 19.32
C ASP A 328 8.81 -23.69 18.06
N GLY A 329 9.57 -22.60 18.22
CA GLY A 329 10.04 -21.75 17.13
C GLY A 329 9.03 -20.71 16.67
N SER A 330 7.82 -20.67 17.25
CA SER A 330 6.80 -19.72 16.85
C SER A 330 7.04 -18.32 17.41
N ASN A 331 7.75 -18.14 18.51
CA ASN A 331 7.77 -16.90 19.30
C ASN A 331 9.16 -16.23 19.34
N PRO A 332 9.42 -15.26 18.42
CA PRO A 332 10.69 -14.54 18.34
C PRO A 332 11.09 -13.73 19.58
N PHE A 333 10.22 -13.56 20.58
CA PHE A 333 10.65 -12.98 21.84
C PHE A 333 11.50 -13.94 22.66
N PHE A 334 11.38 -15.24 22.45
CA PHE A 334 12.01 -16.29 23.25
C PHE A 334 12.95 -17.17 22.40
N ASP A 335 12.51 -17.56 21.20
CA ASP A 335 13.23 -18.50 20.35
C ASP A 335 14.51 -17.90 19.76
N GLY A 336 15.59 -18.68 19.74
CA GLY A 336 16.88 -18.25 19.18
C GLY A 336 17.67 -17.26 20.05
N HIS A 337 17.19 -16.94 21.25
CA HIS A 337 17.82 -15.98 22.16
C HIS A 337 18.31 -16.63 23.46
N VAL A 338 19.49 -16.23 23.94
CA VAL A 338 20.03 -16.66 25.25
C VAL A 338 19.23 -16.08 26.41
N ARG A 339 18.59 -14.92 26.21
CA ARG A 339 17.66 -14.30 27.14
C ARG A 339 16.48 -13.75 26.34
N PRO A 340 15.23 -13.89 26.82
CA PRO A 340 14.08 -13.35 26.13
C PRO A 340 14.22 -11.84 25.84
N LYS A 341 13.75 -11.40 24.66
CA LYS A 341 13.65 -9.98 24.29
C LYS A 341 12.86 -9.23 25.37
N PHE A 342 13.25 -7.98 25.63
CA PHE A 342 12.67 -7.11 26.67
C PHE A 342 12.74 -7.67 28.09
N ASN A 343 13.55 -8.71 28.34
CA ASN A 343 13.60 -9.46 29.60
C ASN A 343 12.23 -10.02 30.00
N LEU A 344 11.43 -10.47 29.03
CA LEU A 344 10.15 -11.14 29.31
C LEU A 344 10.36 -12.41 30.14
N LEU A 345 9.37 -12.72 30.98
CA LEU A 345 9.42 -13.87 31.89
C LEU A 345 9.18 -15.18 31.13
N GLU A 346 10.12 -16.11 31.20
CA GLU A 346 9.93 -17.49 30.74
C GLU A 346 8.78 -18.16 31.53
N GLY A 347 7.85 -18.79 30.81
CA GLY A 347 6.64 -19.35 31.41
C GLY A 347 5.57 -18.31 31.77
N GLY A 348 5.80 -17.02 31.48
CA GLY A 348 4.80 -15.96 31.61
C GLY A 348 3.80 -15.91 30.44
N VAL A 349 2.84 -14.98 30.51
CA VAL A 349 1.72 -14.84 29.54
C VAL A 349 2.14 -14.53 28.09
N HIS A 350 3.40 -14.09 27.90
CA HIS A 350 3.98 -13.84 26.58
C HIS A 350 4.77 -15.03 26.03
N SER A 351 5.01 -16.07 26.84
CA SER A 351 5.95 -17.15 26.59
C SER A 351 5.30 -18.39 25.92
N GLY A 352 4.16 -18.21 25.27
CA GLY A 352 3.42 -19.28 24.61
C GLY A 352 3.62 -19.30 23.09
N HIS A 353 2.85 -20.17 22.44
CA HIS A 353 2.77 -20.22 20.98
C HIS A 353 2.08 -18.97 20.44
N VAL A 354 2.57 -18.42 19.34
CA VAL A 354 1.98 -17.27 18.65
C VAL A 354 1.72 -17.65 17.21
N LEU A 355 0.54 -17.29 16.69
CA LEU A 355 0.10 -17.71 15.35
C LEU A 355 1.16 -17.34 14.30
N THR A 356 1.74 -18.34 13.63
CA THR A 356 2.83 -18.12 12.66
C THR A 356 2.35 -17.87 11.23
N GLY A 357 1.13 -18.29 10.91
CA GLY A 357 0.70 -18.58 9.54
C GLY A 357 -0.79 -18.84 9.43
N LEU A 358 -1.38 -18.62 8.24
CA LEU A 358 -2.68 -19.20 7.91
C LEU A 358 -2.65 -20.73 7.78
N ASP A 359 -1.47 -21.31 7.64
CA ASP A 359 -1.28 -22.76 7.62
C ASP A 359 -0.81 -23.32 8.97
N ASP A 360 -0.81 -22.50 10.02
CA ASP A 360 -0.34 -22.90 11.34
C ASP A 360 -1.14 -24.11 11.85
N PRO A 361 -0.49 -25.29 12.04
CA PRO A 361 -1.16 -26.49 12.48
C PRO A 361 -1.46 -26.48 13.97
N PHE A 362 -0.73 -25.68 14.77
CA PHE A 362 -1.01 -25.53 16.19
C PHE A 362 -2.40 -24.93 16.32
N CYS A 363 -2.72 -23.84 15.62
CA CYS A 363 -3.98 -23.14 15.79
C CYS A 363 -5.23 -23.89 15.26
N VAL A 364 -5.06 -25.06 14.61
CA VAL A 364 -6.18 -25.87 14.10
C VAL A 364 -6.72 -26.81 15.17
N MET A 365 -8.05 -26.80 15.32
CA MET A 365 -8.75 -27.75 16.18
C MET A 365 -9.36 -28.88 15.33
N LYS A 366 -8.89 -30.13 15.51
CA LYS A 366 -9.39 -31.29 14.76
C LYS A 366 -10.90 -31.47 14.94
N GLY A 367 -11.63 -31.52 13.82
CA GLY A 367 -13.09 -31.70 13.82
C GLY A 367 -13.90 -30.45 14.12
N SER A 368 -13.27 -29.27 14.24
CA SER A 368 -13.91 -27.97 14.43
C SER A 368 -13.58 -27.04 13.26
N ILE A 369 -14.52 -26.18 12.90
CA ILE A 369 -14.31 -25.07 11.96
C ILE A 369 -13.66 -23.85 12.63
N LYS A 370 -13.75 -23.77 13.97
CA LYS A 370 -13.12 -22.72 14.78
C LYS A 370 -11.71 -23.13 15.17
N GLY A 371 -10.77 -22.21 15.08
CA GLY A 371 -9.42 -22.39 15.59
C GLY A 371 -9.32 -22.29 17.11
N LYS A 372 -8.13 -22.60 17.64
CA LYS A 372 -7.87 -22.53 19.09
C LYS A 372 -6.94 -21.40 19.53
N CYS A 373 -6.35 -20.66 18.59
CA CYS A 373 -5.49 -19.53 18.95
C CYS A 373 -6.32 -18.31 19.36
N GLN A 374 -5.71 -17.45 20.15
CA GLN A 374 -6.32 -16.29 20.80
C GLN A 374 -5.38 -15.08 20.76
N ASP A 375 -4.44 -15.02 19.83
CA ASP A 375 -3.55 -13.88 19.62
C ASP A 375 -4.39 -12.59 19.46
N GLY A 376 -4.20 -11.62 20.33
CA GLY A 376 -4.96 -10.36 20.29
C GLY A 376 -6.41 -10.47 20.75
N TYR A 377 -6.83 -11.59 21.34
CA TYR A 377 -8.14 -11.66 21.98
C TYR A 377 -8.19 -10.72 23.20
N THR A 378 -9.12 -9.78 23.20
CA THR A 378 -9.39 -8.94 24.36
C THR A 378 -10.33 -9.69 25.29
N LYS A 379 -9.83 -10.20 26.42
CA LYS A 379 -10.54 -11.16 27.26
C LYS A 379 -10.96 -10.53 28.58
N GLU A 380 -12.20 -10.73 28.97
CA GLU A 380 -12.67 -10.45 30.33
C GLU A 380 -12.03 -11.44 31.31
N VAL A 381 -11.34 -10.93 32.34
CA VAL A 381 -10.57 -11.75 33.28
C VAL A 381 -10.73 -11.24 34.71
N GLN A 382 -10.66 -12.16 35.67
CA GLN A 382 -10.60 -11.84 37.09
C GLN A 382 -9.20 -12.20 37.60
N GLY A 383 -8.43 -11.23 38.07
CA GLY A 383 -7.09 -11.48 38.59
C GLY A 383 -6.17 -10.26 38.59
N LEU A 384 -4.92 -10.49 38.96
CA LEU A 384 -3.87 -9.46 39.05
C LEU A 384 -3.47 -8.89 37.69
N ASP A 385 -3.66 -9.65 36.61
CA ASP A 385 -3.35 -9.24 35.23
C ASP A 385 -4.56 -8.62 34.51
N SER A 386 -5.51 -8.06 35.27
CA SER A 386 -6.71 -7.42 34.73
C SER A 386 -6.61 -5.90 34.80
N VAL A 387 -7.09 -5.24 33.75
CA VAL A 387 -7.16 -3.78 33.64
C VAL A 387 -8.63 -3.37 33.66
N ALA A 388 -8.98 -2.49 34.60
CA ALA A 388 -10.30 -1.87 34.61
C ALA A 388 -10.38 -0.82 33.50
N ALA A 389 -11.27 -1.04 32.53
CA ALA A 389 -11.53 -0.11 31.42
C ALA A 389 -13.01 0.26 31.36
N LEU A 390 -13.33 1.48 30.92
CA LEU A 390 -14.68 1.87 30.59
C LEU A 390 -15.00 1.38 29.17
N VAL A 391 -15.89 0.41 29.04
CA VAL A 391 -16.18 -0.29 27.79
C VAL A 391 -17.55 0.11 27.26
N ALA A 392 -17.62 0.54 26.00
CA ALA A 392 -18.90 0.66 25.30
C ALA A 392 -19.45 -0.74 25.03
N VAL A 393 -20.69 -1.01 25.43
CA VAL A 393 -21.33 -2.32 25.24
C VAL A 393 -22.30 -2.35 24.08
N LYS A 394 -22.93 -1.21 23.78
CA LYS A 394 -23.98 -1.12 22.75
C LYS A 394 -24.23 0.32 22.32
N ALA A 395 -24.53 0.52 21.03
CA ALA A 395 -25.01 1.79 20.50
C ALA A 395 -26.48 2.02 20.88
N LYS A 396 -26.78 3.21 21.39
CA LYS A 396 -28.12 3.61 21.81
C LYS A 396 -29.07 3.73 20.62
N PRO A 397 -30.32 3.24 20.76
CA PRO A 397 -31.34 3.45 19.74
C PRO A 397 -31.63 4.94 19.58
N ASN A 398 -32.11 5.32 18.39
CA ASN A 398 -32.56 6.68 18.16
C ASN A 398 -33.70 7.04 19.13
N ARG A 399 -33.62 8.22 19.76
CA ARG A 399 -34.65 8.69 20.70
C ARG A 399 -36.02 8.88 20.04
N LYS A 400 -36.07 9.09 18.72
CA LYS A 400 -37.28 9.20 17.91
C LYS A 400 -37.61 7.85 17.29
N ALA A 401 -38.62 7.17 17.81
CA ALA A 401 -39.05 5.84 17.35
C ALA A 401 -39.39 5.76 15.85
N ASN A 402 -39.85 6.86 15.24
CA ASN A 402 -40.25 6.91 13.81
C ASN A 402 -39.14 7.45 12.89
N SER A 403 -37.91 7.63 13.38
CA SER A 403 -36.80 8.11 12.56
C SER A 403 -36.36 7.03 11.53
N PRO A 404 -36.02 7.41 10.28
CA PRO A 404 -35.43 6.47 9.32
C PRO A 404 -34.04 5.97 9.74
N LEU A 405 -33.35 6.74 10.59
CA LEU A 405 -32.09 6.39 11.23
C LEU A 405 -32.36 5.74 12.58
N ASP A 406 -31.89 4.52 12.80
CA ASP A 406 -32.24 3.68 13.95
C ASP A 406 -31.28 3.80 15.16
N ARG A 407 -30.17 4.53 15.00
CA ARG A 407 -29.22 4.86 16.06
C ARG A 407 -29.12 6.37 16.28
N GLU A 408 -28.98 6.76 17.54
CA GLU A 408 -28.84 8.19 17.91
C GLU A 408 -27.62 8.82 17.24
N PHE A 409 -26.50 8.07 17.21
CA PHE A 409 -25.24 8.48 16.60
C PHE A 409 -25.38 8.89 15.13
N PHE A 410 -26.21 8.21 14.33
CA PHE A 410 -26.35 8.50 12.91
C PHE A 410 -26.87 9.92 12.64
N ASN A 411 -27.81 10.42 13.45
CA ASN A 411 -28.28 11.81 13.28
C ASN A 411 -27.15 12.78 13.55
N ASN A 412 -26.41 12.57 14.63
CA ASN A 412 -25.33 13.46 15.03
C ASN A 412 -24.17 13.42 14.02
N PHE A 413 -23.81 12.23 13.53
CA PHE A 413 -22.79 12.05 12.50
C PHE A 413 -23.13 12.86 11.22
N LEU A 414 -24.36 12.70 10.71
CA LEU A 414 -24.79 13.45 9.52
C LEU A 414 -24.91 14.96 9.82
N GLU A 415 -25.38 15.36 10.99
CA GLU A 415 -25.46 16.76 11.39
C GLU A 415 -24.09 17.42 11.45
N VAL A 416 -23.11 16.78 12.09
CA VAL A 416 -21.73 17.29 12.24
C VAL A 416 -21.06 17.44 10.88
N LEU A 417 -21.11 16.41 10.03
CA LEU A 417 -20.50 16.47 8.69
C LEU A 417 -21.13 17.54 7.81
N ASN A 418 -22.42 17.85 8.00
CA ASN A 418 -23.14 18.82 7.17
C ASN A 418 -23.19 20.23 7.79
N HIS A 419 -22.53 20.47 8.92
CA HIS A 419 -22.67 21.73 9.64
C HIS A 419 -21.89 22.87 8.96
N PRO A 420 -22.54 23.95 8.47
CA PRO A 420 -21.87 24.97 7.66
C PRO A 420 -20.75 25.73 8.39
N ALA A 421 -20.85 25.90 9.72
CA ALA A 421 -19.82 26.61 10.49
C ALA A 421 -18.48 25.86 10.60
N HIS A 422 -18.46 24.58 10.25
CA HIS A 422 -17.29 23.70 10.36
C HIS A 422 -16.87 23.12 9.01
N SER A 423 -17.40 23.67 7.91
CA SER A 423 -17.13 23.15 6.57
C SER A 423 -15.68 23.32 6.15
N GLY A 424 -15.21 22.43 5.28
CA GLY A 424 -13.91 22.55 4.62
C GLY A 424 -13.71 23.95 4.03
N ARG A 425 -12.54 24.54 4.27
CA ARG A 425 -12.19 25.89 3.82
C ARG A 425 -11.78 25.93 2.35
N PHE A 426 -11.22 24.84 1.86
CA PHE A 426 -10.68 24.75 0.51
C PHE A 426 -11.31 23.57 -0.22
N ASN A 427 -11.62 23.75 -1.50
CA ASN A 427 -12.09 22.68 -2.39
C ASN A 427 -11.40 22.80 -3.75
N LEU A 428 -11.43 21.73 -4.54
CA LEU A 428 -10.70 21.66 -5.82
C LEU A 428 -11.19 22.72 -6.82
N THR A 429 -12.50 22.95 -6.90
CA THR A 429 -13.12 23.90 -7.85
C THR A 429 -12.75 25.35 -7.54
N ASN A 430 -12.67 25.73 -6.26
CA ASN A 430 -12.23 27.05 -5.81
C ASN A 430 -10.73 27.22 -6.01
N GLN A 431 -9.95 26.16 -5.80
CA GLN A 431 -8.51 26.16 -6.06
C GLN A 431 -8.22 26.35 -7.56
N PHE A 432 -9.06 25.77 -8.42
CA PHE A 432 -8.87 25.69 -9.86
C PHE A 432 -10.15 26.05 -10.64
N PRO A 433 -10.45 27.35 -10.84
CA PRO A 433 -11.70 27.79 -11.48
C PRO A 433 -11.90 27.32 -12.92
N HIS A 434 -10.81 26.96 -13.61
CA HIS A 434 -10.83 26.46 -14.99
C HIS A 434 -10.38 24.99 -15.08
N TYR A 435 -10.54 24.23 -13.99
CA TYR A 435 -10.30 22.78 -13.99
C TYR A 435 -11.12 22.09 -15.09
N LYS A 436 -10.46 21.21 -15.84
CA LYS A 436 -11.07 20.36 -16.87
C LYS A 436 -10.34 19.03 -16.90
N GLU A 437 -11.12 17.95 -17.01
CA GLU A 437 -10.61 16.61 -17.31
C GLU A 437 -10.34 16.53 -18.81
N ILE A 438 -9.07 16.60 -19.19
CA ILE A 438 -8.62 16.56 -20.58
C ILE A 438 -7.71 15.35 -20.74
N MET A 439 -7.97 14.52 -21.74
CA MET A 439 -7.12 13.41 -22.15
C MET A 439 -6.27 13.85 -23.34
N TYR A 440 -5.00 13.46 -23.38
CA TYR A 440 -4.10 13.70 -24.50
C TYR A 440 -3.85 12.40 -25.27
N LYS A 441 -4.52 12.24 -26.41
CA LYS A 441 -4.39 11.06 -27.28
C LYS A 441 -3.88 11.46 -28.67
N PRO A 442 -2.67 11.01 -29.08
CA PRO A 442 -2.12 11.33 -30.38
C PRO A 442 -2.89 10.65 -31.52
N ASP A 443 -2.93 11.28 -32.69
CA ASP A 443 -3.46 10.71 -33.92
C ASP A 443 -2.32 10.20 -34.80
N PHE A 444 -2.27 8.88 -34.98
CA PHE A 444 -1.23 8.20 -35.76
C PHE A 444 -1.70 7.77 -37.17
N ARG A 445 -2.89 8.16 -37.63
CA ARG A 445 -3.46 7.66 -38.90
C ARG A 445 -2.57 7.83 -40.14
N HIS A 446 -1.65 8.80 -40.13
CA HIS A 446 -0.75 9.10 -41.25
C HIS A 446 0.74 8.96 -40.88
N ARG A 447 1.07 8.22 -39.82
CA ARG A 447 2.46 7.99 -39.41
C ARG A 447 2.82 6.52 -39.52
N ILE A 448 4.05 6.26 -39.95
CA ILE A 448 4.64 4.94 -39.86
C ILE A 448 4.88 4.65 -38.39
N ARG A 449 4.40 3.49 -37.93
CA ARG A 449 4.61 3.00 -36.57
C ARG A 449 5.75 1.99 -36.60
N GLY A 450 6.63 2.09 -35.63
CA GLY A 450 7.76 1.19 -35.46
C GLY A 450 7.33 -0.16 -34.89
N MET A 451 8.29 -0.84 -34.27
CA MET A 451 8.08 -2.16 -33.67
C MET A 451 7.03 -2.08 -32.55
N PRO A 452 5.95 -2.89 -32.58
CA PRO A 452 4.98 -2.96 -31.50
C PRO A 452 5.61 -3.50 -30.22
N VAL A 453 5.50 -2.74 -29.12
CA VAL A 453 6.08 -3.10 -27.82
C VAL A 453 5.02 -3.14 -26.74
N ILE A 454 5.09 -4.16 -25.88
CA ILE A 454 4.47 -4.17 -24.56
C ILE A 454 5.56 -4.03 -23.51
N PHE A 455 5.35 -3.15 -22.52
CA PHE A 455 6.24 -3.01 -21.37
C PHE A 455 5.59 -3.63 -20.14
N ASP A 456 6.19 -4.70 -19.61
CA ASP A 456 5.81 -5.36 -18.36
C ASP A 456 6.74 -4.88 -17.25
N MET A 457 6.17 -4.34 -16.18
CA MET A 457 6.92 -3.63 -15.14
C MET A 457 6.32 -3.88 -13.76
N ASP A 458 7.09 -3.72 -12.70
CA ASP A 458 6.60 -3.84 -11.33
C ASP A 458 6.65 -2.53 -10.54
N MET A 459 6.73 -1.43 -11.30
CA MET A 459 6.58 -0.05 -10.84
C MET A 459 7.70 0.42 -9.92
N SER A 460 8.87 -0.20 -10.00
CA SER A 460 10.07 0.31 -9.33
C SER A 460 10.42 1.74 -9.80
N PRO A 461 11.24 2.48 -9.05
CA PRO A 461 11.75 3.78 -9.52
C PRO A 461 12.51 3.70 -10.85
N GLY A 462 13.18 2.57 -11.12
CA GLY A 462 13.88 2.33 -12.37
C GLY A 462 12.91 2.16 -13.54
N ASP A 463 11.79 1.47 -13.33
CA ASP A 463 10.75 1.26 -14.33
C ASP A 463 10.08 2.55 -14.79
N PHE A 464 9.85 3.48 -13.88
CA PHE A 464 9.32 4.79 -14.25
C PHE A 464 10.27 5.56 -15.16
N ILE A 465 11.58 5.46 -14.92
CA ILE A 465 12.59 6.07 -15.79
C ILE A 465 12.68 5.31 -17.12
N ALA A 466 12.60 3.98 -17.10
CA ALA A 466 12.57 3.15 -18.29
C ALA A 466 11.34 3.47 -19.18
N LEU A 467 10.16 3.63 -18.57
CA LEU A 467 8.94 4.07 -19.25
C LEU A 467 9.15 5.43 -19.91
N VAL A 468 9.73 6.41 -19.20
CA VAL A 468 10.06 7.72 -19.79
C VAL A 468 10.99 7.52 -21.00
N CYS A 469 12.02 6.69 -20.91
CA CYS A 469 12.94 6.42 -22.02
C CYS A 469 12.23 5.80 -23.24
N ILE A 470 11.30 4.85 -23.03
CA ILE A 470 10.48 4.28 -24.09
C ILE A 470 9.58 5.34 -24.74
N LEU A 471 8.95 6.21 -23.92
CA LEU A 471 8.09 7.30 -24.41
C LEU A 471 8.88 8.41 -25.13
N LYS A 472 10.19 8.55 -24.85
CA LYS A 472 11.10 9.44 -25.60
C LYS A 472 11.47 8.91 -26.98
N ALA A 473 11.39 7.60 -27.18
CA ALA A 473 11.76 6.97 -28.44
C ALA A 473 10.88 7.50 -29.58
N ASN A 474 11.42 7.57 -30.79
CA ASN A 474 10.63 7.94 -31.95
C ASN A 474 9.57 6.84 -32.20
N ILE A 475 8.31 7.25 -32.43
CA ILE A 475 7.18 6.34 -32.71
C ILE A 475 7.41 5.48 -33.95
N GLU A 476 8.25 5.96 -34.88
CA GLU A 476 8.67 5.23 -36.09
C GLU A 476 9.65 4.08 -35.77
N VAL A 477 10.23 4.07 -34.57
CA VAL A 477 11.16 3.02 -34.11
C VAL A 477 10.47 2.10 -33.11
N ILE A 478 9.85 2.67 -32.07
CA ILE A 478 9.15 1.93 -31.02
C ILE A 478 7.72 2.41 -30.90
N ASP A 479 6.79 1.48 -30.98
CA ASP A 479 5.36 1.72 -30.81
C ASP A 479 4.86 1.04 -29.54
N LEU A 480 4.94 1.73 -28.41
CA LEU A 480 4.42 1.24 -27.13
C LEU A 480 2.88 1.11 -27.20
N LYS A 481 2.41 -0.14 -27.23
CA LYS A 481 1.00 -0.52 -27.37
C LYS A 481 0.27 -0.65 -26.03
N GLY A 482 0.97 -1.03 -24.97
CA GLY A 482 0.36 -1.30 -23.68
C GLY A 482 1.41 -1.49 -22.58
N ILE A 483 0.98 -1.27 -21.34
CA ILE A 483 1.78 -1.49 -20.13
C ILE A 483 1.09 -2.56 -19.30
N LEU A 484 1.84 -3.56 -18.89
CA LEU A 484 1.41 -4.60 -17.96
C LEU A 484 2.12 -4.36 -16.62
N VAL A 485 1.39 -4.45 -15.52
CA VAL A 485 1.90 -4.18 -14.18
C VAL A 485 1.88 -5.46 -13.37
N SER A 486 3.03 -5.92 -12.89
CA SER A 486 3.13 -7.05 -11.95
C SER A 486 2.89 -6.54 -10.53
N GLY A 487 1.78 -6.95 -9.92
CA GLY A 487 1.38 -6.49 -8.58
C GLY A 487 2.11 -7.21 -7.43
N ASN A 488 2.91 -8.23 -7.74
CA ASN A 488 3.71 -9.01 -6.79
C ASN A 488 5.19 -8.59 -6.74
N GLY A 489 5.53 -7.45 -7.34
CA GLY A 489 6.88 -6.89 -7.35
C GLY A 489 7.08 -5.75 -6.35
N TRP A 490 7.88 -4.75 -6.73
CA TRP A 490 8.33 -3.67 -5.83
C TRP A 490 7.23 -2.80 -5.23
N SER A 491 6.19 -2.47 -5.99
CA SER A 491 5.27 -1.40 -5.60
C SER A 491 3.82 -1.84 -5.50
N ASN A 492 3.07 -1.12 -4.67
CA ASN A 492 1.64 -1.31 -4.49
C ASN A 492 0.87 -0.99 -5.80
N PRO A 493 -0.21 -1.71 -6.14
CA PRO A 493 -1.07 -1.37 -7.28
C PRO A 493 -1.61 0.07 -7.37
N ALA A 494 -1.81 0.79 -6.26
CA ALA A 494 -2.18 2.22 -6.32
C ALA A 494 -1.07 3.12 -6.89
N THR A 495 0.16 2.62 -7.04
CA THR A 495 1.24 3.30 -7.76
C THR A 495 0.92 3.50 -9.25
N ILE A 496 -0.06 2.78 -9.81
CA ILE A 496 -0.53 2.95 -11.19
C ILE A 496 -0.95 4.40 -11.49
N ASP A 497 -1.42 5.14 -10.49
CA ASP A 497 -1.72 6.57 -10.63
C ASP A 497 -0.52 7.40 -11.11
N VAL A 498 0.70 7.00 -10.72
CA VAL A 498 1.95 7.63 -11.17
C VAL A 498 2.23 7.28 -12.63
N ILE A 499 1.86 6.07 -13.09
CA ILE A 499 1.96 5.68 -14.51
C ILE A 499 1.04 6.58 -15.33
N TYR A 500 -0.20 6.75 -14.88
CA TYR A 500 -1.15 7.65 -15.53
C TYR A 500 -0.64 9.09 -15.59
N ASP A 501 0.00 9.59 -14.54
CA ASP A 501 0.59 10.92 -14.56
C ASP A 501 1.76 11.05 -15.54
N VAL A 502 2.62 10.04 -15.64
CA VAL A 502 3.72 10.02 -16.61
C VAL A 502 3.17 9.95 -18.04
N LEU A 503 2.17 9.10 -18.30
CA LEU A 503 1.50 9.05 -19.60
C LEU A 503 0.84 10.39 -19.95
N HIS A 504 0.15 11.01 -18.99
CA HIS A 504 -0.48 12.30 -19.17
C HIS A 504 0.55 13.43 -19.41
N MET A 505 1.67 13.40 -18.67
CA MET A 505 2.81 14.29 -18.89
C MET A 505 3.33 14.17 -20.32
N MET A 506 3.50 12.94 -20.81
CA MET A 506 4.02 12.65 -22.15
C MET A 506 2.96 12.77 -23.26
N GLY A 507 1.70 13.06 -22.92
CA GLY A 507 0.61 13.14 -23.89
C GLY A 507 0.24 11.80 -24.51
N ARG A 508 0.33 10.71 -23.75
CA ARG A 508 0.10 9.32 -24.17
C ARG A 508 -1.01 8.65 -23.36
N ASP A 509 -2.10 9.37 -23.13
CA ASP A 509 -3.29 8.84 -22.45
C ASP A 509 -4.02 7.76 -23.28
N ASP A 510 -3.56 7.51 -24.51
CA ASP A 510 -4.00 6.41 -25.39
C ASP A 510 -3.51 5.04 -24.91
N ILE A 511 -2.41 4.96 -24.16
CA ILE A 511 -1.79 3.69 -23.79
C ILE A 511 -2.60 2.99 -22.67
N PRO A 512 -3.14 1.78 -22.91
CA PRO A 512 -3.78 0.99 -21.87
C PRO A 512 -2.76 0.49 -20.85
N VAL A 513 -3.15 0.47 -19.57
CA VAL A 513 -2.34 -0.02 -18.45
C VAL A 513 -3.16 -1.10 -17.74
N GLY A 514 -2.61 -2.31 -17.63
CA GLY A 514 -3.31 -3.45 -17.06
C GLY A 514 -2.63 -3.94 -15.79
N LEU A 515 -3.40 -4.13 -14.72
CA LEU A 515 -2.92 -4.68 -13.45
C LEU A 515 -2.94 -6.22 -13.48
N GLY A 516 -1.81 -6.80 -13.14
CA GLY A 516 -1.57 -8.23 -13.06
C GLY A 516 -1.91 -8.85 -11.71
N SER A 517 -1.48 -10.09 -11.52
CA SER A 517 -1.58 -10.75 -10.22
C SER A 517 -0.76 -10.01 -9.16
N ILE A 518 -1.30 -9.93 -7.96
CA ILE A 518 -0.64 -9.38 -6.77
C ILE A 518 0.17 -10.42 -5.99
N THR A 519 0.06 -11.69 -6.38
CA THR A 519 0.84 -12.80 -5.82
C THR A 519 1.55 -13.58 -6.93
N ALA A 520 2.64 -14.24 -6.54
CA ALA A 520 3.38 -15.14 -7.41
C ALA A 520 2.50 -16.28 -7.93
N LEU A 521 2.86 -16.85 -9.08
CA LEU A 521 2.12 -17.90 -9.74
C LEU A 521 1.99 -19.14 -8.84
N GLY A 522 0.76 -19.46 -8.45
CA GLY A 522 0.44 -20.58 -7.57
C GLY A 522 0.64 -20.30 -6.08
N ALA A 523 1.02 -19.08 -5.69
CA ALA A 523 0.99 -18.64 -4.31
C ALA A 523 -0.45 -18.31 -3.87
N PRO A 524 -0.82 -18.53 -2.60
CA PRO A 524 -2.13 -18.15 -2.07
C PRO A 524 -2.40 -16.64 -2.24
N GLU A 525 -3.66 -16.24 -2.43
CA GLU A 525 -4.08 -14.82 -2.56
C GLU A 525 -3.72 -13.94 -1.34
N LEU A 526 -3.39 -14.57 -0.21
CA LEU A 526 -3.02 -13.95 1.06
C LEU A 526 -1.50 -13.90 1.30
N GLY A 527 -0.72 -14.45 0.37
CA GLY A 527 0.69 -14.79 0.58
C GLY A 527 1.61 -13.57 0.70
N CYS A 528 2.52 -13.60 1.68
CA CYS A 528 3.68 -12.71 1.71
C CYS A 528 5.02 -13.42 1.54
N GLU A 529 5.02 -14.72 1.21
CA GLU A 529 6.22 -15.55 1.18
C GLU A 529 7.38 -14.88 0.44
N TYR A 530 7.08 -14.33 -0.74
CA TYR A 530 8.05 -13.66 -1.60
C TYR A 530 8.12 -12.16 -1.33
N VAL A 531 6.99 -11.45 -1.30
CA VAL A 531 6.98 -9.98 -1.18
C VAL A 531 7.57 -9.46 0.14
N LYS A 532 7.60 -10.26 1.22
CA LYS A 532 8.20 -9.87 2.50
C LYS A 532 9.70 -9.60 2.42
N VAL A 533 10.36 -10.07 1.37
CA VAL A 533 11.81 -9.87 1.16
C VAL A 533 12.13 -8.48 0.61
N ILE A 534 11.11 -7.72 0.21
CA ILE A 534 11.26 -6.36 -0.28
C ILE A 534 11.56 -5.45 0.92
N PRO A 535 12.73 -4.79 0.97
CA PRO A 535 13.14 -3.98 2.12
C PRO A 535 12.34 -2.67 2.20
N HIS A 536 12.18 -2.18 3.43
CA HIS A 536 11.57 -0.87 3.71
C HIS A 536 12.64 0.24 3.88
N GLY A 537 12.32 1.47 3.48
CA GLY A 537 12.97 2.70 3.90
C GLY A 537 12.26 3.38 5.09
N SER A 538 12.68 4.61 5.38
CA SER A 538 12.17 5.44 6.49
C SER A 538 10.69 5.82 6.39
N GLY A 539 10.03 5.61 5.25
CA GLY A 539 8.61 5.85 5.04
C GLY A 539 7.81 4.66 4.54
N GLY A 540 8.29 3.43 4.73
CA GLY A 540 7.65 2.21 4.20
C GLY A 540 8.47 1.65 3.05
N GLY A 541 7.86 1.24 1.93
CA GLY A 541 8.62 0.70 0.79
C GLY A 541 9.61 1.72 0.18
N LEU A 542 10.70 1.23 -0.45
CA LEU A 542 11.67 2.10 -1.13
C LEU A 542 11.06 2.85 -2.32
N ASP A 543 10.13 2.21 -3.01
CA ASP A 543 9.27 2.79 -4.05
C ASP A 543 8.45 3.97 -3.49
N THR A 544 7.87 3.78 -2.31
CA THR A 544 7.04 4.78 -1.64
C THR A 544 7.84 6.01 -1.27
N ASP A 545 9.07 5.81 -0.78
CA ASP A 545 10.00 6.88 -0.41
C ASP A 545 10.46 7.73 -1.59
N THR A 546 10.53 7.14 -2.78
CA THR A 546 11.06 7.79 -3.97
C THR A 546 9.95 8.35 -4.85
N LEU A 547 9.06 7.48 -5.33
CA LEU A 547 8.03 7.80 -6.30
C LEU A 547 6.92 8.64 -5.66
N PHE A 548 6.34 8.25 -4.53
CA PHE A 548 5.29 9.09 -3.91
C PHE A 548 5.82 10.40 -3.34
N GLY A 549 7.07 10.42 -2.88
CA GLY A 549 7.74 11.67 -2.49
C GLY A 549 7.81 12.70 -3.61
N LEU A 550 7.89 12.24 -4.88
CA LEU A 550 7.98 13.11 -6.06
C LEU A 550 6.73 13.12 -6.95
N ALA A 551 5.77 12.22 -6.75
CA ALA A 551 4.57 12.10 -7.58
C ALA A 551 3.76 13.39 -7.63
N ARG A 552 3.76 14.19 -6.54
CA ARG A 552 3.12 15.52 -6.49
C ARG A 552 3.73 16.56 -7.44
N MET A 553 4.86 16.25 -8.08
CA MET A 553 5.46 17.09 -9.12
C MET A 553 4.91 16.79 -10.52
N LEU A 554 4.44 15.57 -10.75
CA LEU A 554 3.87 15.15 -12.03
C LEU A 554 2.47 15.78 -12.21
N PRO A 555 2.05 16.08 -13.44
CA PRO A 555 0.69 16.56 -13.68
C PRO A 555 -0.34 15.51 -13.23
N ARG A 556 -1.50 15.95 -12.77
CA ARG A 556 -2.61 15.08 -12.41
C ARG A 556 -3.32 14.58 -13.66
N ALA A 557 -3.22 13.30 -13.95
CA ALA A 557 -4.03 12.66 -14.97
C ALA A 557 -5.53 12.63 -14.57
N PRO A 558 -6.45 12.70 -15.54
CA PRO A 558 -7.86 12.39 -15.28
C PRO A 558 -8.10 10.87 -15.12
N ARG A 559 -7.16 10.01 -15.55
CA ARG A 559 -7.20 8.56 -15.24
C ARG A 559 -6.81 8.35 -13.78
N ARG A 560 -7.36 7.30 -13.17
CA ARG A 560 -7.09 6.94 -11.78
C ARG A 560 -7.15 5.44 -11.55
N TYR A 561 -6.39 4.96 -10.58
CA TYR A 561 -6.53 3.63 -10.05
C TYR A 561 -7.89 3.49 -9.37
N THR A 562 -8.60 2.43 -9.70
CA THR A 562 -9.81 2.02 -9.01
C THR A 562 -9.73 0.51 -8.75
N ALA A 563 -10.36 0.04 -7.68
CA ALA A 563 -10.50 -1.41 -7.46
C ALA A 563 -11.12 -2.11 -8.68
N GLU A 564 -10.69 -3.35 -8.90
CA GLU A 564 -11.04 -4.13 -10.09
C GLU A 564 -12.41 -4.80 -9.95
N ASN A 565 -13.31 -4.50 -10.90
CA ASN A 565 -14.45 -5.35 -11.22
C ASN A 565 -14.51 -5.56 -12.75
N SER A 566 -14.16 -6.76 -13.22
CA SER A 566 -14.26 -7.06 -14.66
C SER A 566 -15.72 -7.10 -15.11
N MET A 567 -16.03 -6.29 -16.13
CA MET A 567 -17.34 -6.23 -16.80
C MET A 567 -17.77 -7.59 -17.40
N LYS A 568 -16.79 -8.41 -17.82
CA LYS A 568 -17.03 -9.70 -18.47
C LYS A 568 -17.26 -10.83 -17.47
N TYR A 569 -16.73 -10.71 -16.25
CA TYR A 569 -16.72 -11.77 -15.24
C TYR A 569 -17.58 -11.48 -14.00
N GLY A 570 -18.54 -10.54 -14.09
CA GLY A 570 -19.75 -10.56 -13.26
C GLY A 570 -19.69 -9.93 -11.86
N ALA A 571 -18.87 -8.90 -11.62
CA ALA A 571 -18.85 -8.20 -10.33
C ALA A 571 -19.68 -6.91 -10.30
N PRO A 572 -20.09 -6.41 -9.11
CA PRO A 572 -20.93 -5.23 -8.97
C PRO A 572 -20.25 -3.97 -9.56
N ARG A 573 -21.09 -3.10 -10.08
CA ARG A 573 -20.69 -1.97 -10.91
C ARG A 573 -20.20 -0.83 -10.01
N ASP A 574 -19.07 -0.17 -10.33
CA ASP A 574 -19.10 1.28 -10.21
C ASP A 574 -20.16 1.74 -11.22
N THR A 575 -21.38 1.93 -10.71
CA THR A 575 -22.57 2.14 -11.55
C THR A 575 -22.51 3.44 -12.33
N ALA A 576 -21.61 4.38 -11.97
CA ALA A 576 -21.54 5.68 -12.61
C ALA A 576 -20.49 5.76 -13.72
N HIS A 577 -19.34 5.11 -13.57
CA HIS A 577 -18.20 5.27 -14.50
C HIS A 577 -17.41 3.98 -14.79
N PRO A 578 -18.03 2.97 -15.43
CA PRO A 578 -17.36 1.71 -15.78
C PRO A 578 -16.14 1.89 -16.70
N GLU A 579 -16.06 3.00 -17.45
CA GLU A 579 -14.93 3.38 -18.30
C GLU A 579 -13.66 3.73 -17.52
N LEU A 580 -13.78 4.02 -16.23
CA LEU A 580 -12.67 4.42 -15.36
C LEU A 580 -12.09 3.26 -14.55
N ARG A 581 -12.63 2.05 -14.71
CA ARG A 581 -12.13 0.86 -14.03
C ARG A 581 -10.67 0.61 -14.36
N GLN A 582 -9.92 0.06 -13.40
CA GLN A 582 -8.58 -0.47 -13.69
C GLN A 582 -8.69 -1.73 -14.57
N PRO A 583 -8.13 -1.74 -15.79
CA PRO A 583 -8.08 -2.93 -16.63
C PRO A 583 -7.14 -3.99 -16.04
N LEU A 584 -7.44 -5.27 -16.31
CA LEU A 584 -6.51 -6.36 -15.99
C LEU A 584 -5.39 -6.43 -17.03
N ALA A 585 -4.21 -6.89 -16.65
CA ALA A 585 -3.08 -7.14 -17.55
C ALA A 585 -3.50 -8.04 -18.73
N PHE A 586 -4.27 -9.09 -18.46
CA PHE A 586 -4.77 -9.99 -19.51
C PHE A 586 -5.82 -9.33 -20.42
N GLU A 587 -6.63 -8.39 -19.92
CA GLU A 587 -7.57 -7.62 -20.75
C GLU A 587 -6.82 -6.66 -21.68
N VAL A 588 -5.74 -6.04 -21.20
CA VAL A 588 -4.86 -5.20 -22.04
C VAL A 588 -4.15 -6.03 -23.10
N TRP A 589 -3.65 -7.22 -22.74
CA TRP A 589 -3.10 -8.18 -23.72
C TRP A 589 -4.11 -8.50 -24.83
N GLN A 590 -5.35 -8.82 -24.45
CA GLN A 590 -6.42 -9.12 -25.42
C GLN A 590 -6.77 -7.91 -26.30
N GLN A 591 -6.83 -6.71 -25.72
CA GLN A 591 -7.10 -5.49 -26.47
C GLN A 591 -5.98 -5.24 -27.50
N VAL A 592 -4.72 -5.26 -27.06
CA VAL A 592 -3.58 -4.98 -27.94
C VAL A 592 -3.50 -6.00 -29.07
N THR A 593 -3.68 -7.29 -28.77
CA THR A 593 -3.63 -8.36 -29.79
C THR A 593 -4.79 -8.31 -30.77
N ALA A 594 -5.97 -7.82 -30.37
CA ALA A 594 -7.10 -7.62 -31.26
C ALA A 594 -6.91 -6.45 -32.25
N GLU A 595 -6.04 -5.49 -31.92
CA GLU A 595 -5.72 -4.33 -32.75
C GLU A 595 -4.54 -4.57 -33.71
N LEU A 596 -3.88 -5.72 -33.63
CA LEU A 596 -2.76 -6.08 -34.51
C LEU A 596 -3.22 -6.39 -35.93
N GLY A 597 -2.39 -6.01 -36.91
CA GLY A 597 -2.52 -6.51 -38.28
C GLY A 597 -2.22 -8.02 -38.36
N PRO A 598 -2.63 -8.69 -39.45
CA PRO A 598 -2.49 -10.14 -39.60
C PRO A 598 -1.04 -10.68 -39.52
N THR A 599 -0.06 -9.82 -39.79
CA THR A 599 1.38 -10.13 -39.81
C THR A 599 2.14 -9.47 -38.67
N ASP A 600 1.48 -8.64 -37.86
CA ASP A 600 2.15 -7.90 -36.81
C ASP A 600 2.49 -8.85 -35.66
N GLN A 601 3.69 -8.69 -35.12
CA GLN A 601 4.13 -9.39 -33.91
C GLN A 601 4.48 -8.38 -32.82
N ILE A 602 4.49 -8.86 -31.57
CA ILE A 602 4.76 -8.05 -30.38
C ILE A 602 6.13 -8.40 -29.82
N THR A 603 6.93 -7.37 -29.54
CA THR A 603 8.08 -7.48 -28.65
C THR A 603 7.67 -7.12 -27.21
N ILE A 604 8.11 -7.91 -26.24
CA ILE A 604 7.87 -7.64 -24.82
C ILE A 604 9.18 -7.26 -24.15
N LEU A 605 9.20 -6.14 -23.44
CA LEU A 605 10.25 -5.82 -22.47
C LEU A 605 9.68 -6.04 -21.07
N THR A 606 10.34 -6.85 -20.25
CA THR A 606 9.92 -7.11 -18.87
C THR A 606 11.00 -6.69 -17.89
N ASN A 607 10.64 -5.80 -16.97
CA ASN A 607 11.47 -5.32 -15.88
C ASN A 607 11.03 -5.80 -14.49
N GLY A 608 9.90 -6.52 -14.40
CA GLY A 608 9.38 -7.07 -13.15
C GLY A 608 9.40 -8.60 -13.11
N PRO A 609 8.77 -9.20 -12.08
CA PRO A 609 8.51 -10.64 -12.02
C PRO A 609 7.71 -11.10 -13.25
N LEU A 610 8.04 -12.28 -13.79
CA LEU A 610 7.49 -12.78 -15.06
C LEU A 610 6.04 -13.30 -14.97
N THR A 611 5.32 -12.96 -13.90
CA THR A 611 3.99 -13.47 -13.55
C THR A 611 2.96 -13.19 -14.63
N ASN A 612 2.92 -11.95 -15.14
CA ASN A 612 2.01 -11.57 -16.22
C ASN A 612 2.27 -12.36 -17.50
N ILE A 613 3.55 -12.48 -17.87
CA ILE A 613 3.98 -13.17 -19.09
C ILE A 613 3.68 -14.67 -18.98
N ALA A 614 3.96 -15.29 -17.83
CA ALA A 614 3.59 -16.68 -17.59
C ALA A 614 2.07 -16.88 -17.69
N ASN A 615 1.27 -16.01 -17.05
CA ASN A 615 -0.19 -16.07 -17.12
C ASN A 615 -0.70 -15.94 -18.57
N ILE A 616 -0.14 -15.04 -19.37
CA ILE A 616 -0.49 -14.88 -20.79
C ILE A 616 -0.17 -16.15 -21.58
N ILE A 617 1.04 -16.70 -21.46
CA ILE A 617 1.48 -17.89 -22.19
C ILE A 617 0.67 -19.14 -21.80
N LEU A 618 0.27 -19.24 -20.53
CA LEU A 618 -0.54 -20.34 -20.01
C LEU A 618 -2.02 -20.23 -20.42
N SER A 619 -2.54 -19.00 -20.55
CA SER A 619 -3.97 -18.75 -20.80
C SER A 619 -4.32 -18.57 -22.28
N ASP A 620 -3.41 -18.03 -23.09
CA ASP A 620 -3.62 -17.77 -24.51
C ASP A 620 -2.69 -18.65 -25.37
N THR A 621 -3.26 -19.66 -26.01
CA THR A 621 -2.52 -20.60 -26.85
C THR A 621 -1.89 -19.96 -28.09
N LYS A 622 -2.39 -18.78 -28.52
CA LYS A 622 -1.83 -18.01 -29.66
C LYS A 622 -0.70 -17.07 -29.23
N ALA A 623 -0.52 -16.82 -27.93
CA ALA A 623 0.50 -15.88 -27.46
C ALA A 623 1.89 -16.22 -28.00
N LYS A 624 2.24 -17.52 -28.04
CA LYS A 624 3.54 -18.00 -28.55
C LYS A 624 3.83 -17.68 -30.02
N SER A 625 2.79 -17.52 -30.84
CA SER A 625 2.94 -17.13 -32.26
C SER A 625 2.89 -15.62 -32.49
N ILE A 626 2.30 -14.88 -31.54
CA ILE A 626 2.16 -13.42 -31.62
C ILE A 626 3.39 -12.72 -31.03
N ILE A 627 4.00 -13.29 -29.99
CA ILE A 627 5.20 -12.75 -29.37
C ILE A 627 6.39 -13.08 -30.28
N GLU A 628 6.99 -12.03 -30.85
CA GLU A 628 8.22 -12.15 -31.63
C GLU A 628 9.40 -12.45 -30.72
N LYS A 629 9.53 -11.65 -29.65
CA LYS A 629 10.71 -11.64 -28.79
C LYS A 629 10.41 -11.11 -27.40
N ILE A 630 11.13 -11.62 -26.40
CA ILE A 630 11.10 -11.12 -25.03
C ILE A 630 12.49 -10.67 -24.59
N TYR A 631 12.57 -9.43 -24.12
CA TYR A 631 13.71 -8.87 -23.41
C TYR A 631 13.45 -8.93 -21.91
N ILE A 632 14.23 -9.73 -21.17
CA ILE A 632 14.08 -9.91 -19.73
C ILE A 632 15.18 -9.15 -19.00
N VAL A 633 14.81 -8.12 -18.24
CA VAL A 633 15.73 -7.43 -17.32
C VAL A 633 15.63 -8.08 -15.95
N GLY A 634 16.69 -8.76 -15.56
CA GLY A 634 16.71 -9.62 -14.38
C GLY A 634 17.69 -10.75 -14.60
N THR A 635 17.61 -11.79 -13.78
CA THR A 635 18.54 -12.94 -13.72
C THR A 635 19.97 -12.63 -13.25
N HIS A 636 20.52 -13.59 -12.51
CA HIS A 636 21.94 -13.66 -12.16
C HIS A 636 22.48 -15.01 -12.61
N LEU A 637 23.43 -15.00 -13.54
CA LEU A 637 24.07 -16.22 -14.05
C LEU A 637 25.30 -16.53 -13.21
N VAL A 638 25.29 -17.66 -12.53
CA VAL A 638 26.45 -18.14 -11.75
C VAL A 638 27.47 -18.74 -12.71
N ASP A 639 28.54 -18.01 -13.02
CA ASP A 639 29.60 -18.40 -13.97
C ASP A 639 30.94 -18.76 -13.29
N GLY A 640 30.94 -18.95 -11.96
CA GLY A 640 32.11 -19.39 -11.19
C GLY A 640 33.03 -18.27 -10.71
N GLU A 641 32.78 -17.00 -11.06
CA GLU A 641 33.58 -15.84 -10.59
C GLU A 641 33.21 -15.38 -9.17
N GLY A 642 32.28 -16.06 -8.49
CA GLY A 642 31.92 -15.80 -7.09
C GLY A 642 31.05 -14.55 -6.87
N GLU A 643 30.54 -13.92 -7.94
CA GLU A 643 29.59 -12.81 -7.80
C GLU A 643 28.25 -13.29 -7.22
N GLU A 644 27.76 -12.59 -6.21
CA GLU A 644 26.43 -12.83 -5.62
C GLU A 644 25.34 -12.11 -6.44
N GLY A 645 24.09 -12.57 -6.29
CA GLY A 645 22.91 -11.92 -6.85
C GLY A 645 22.59 -10.60 -6.17
N ASN A 646 21.36 -10.09 -6.32
CA ASN A 646 20.92 -8.87 -5.63
C ASN A 646 19.92 -9.13 -4.49
N LEU A 647 19.50 -10.38 -4.25
CA LEU A 647 18.60 -10.74 -3.14
C LEU A 647 19.30 -10.75 -1.76
N PHE A 648 19.70 -9.58 -1.27
CA PHE A 648 20.43 -9.45 0.00
C PHE A 648 19.58 -9.68 1.26
N THR A 649 18.26 -9.70 1.13
CA THR A 649 17.30 -9.85 2.24
C THR A 649 17.02 -11.31 2.61
N VAL A 650 17.54 -12.27 1.84
CA VAL A 650 17.42 -13.71 2.09
C VAL A 650 18.81 -14.32 2.14
N PRO A 651 19.51 -14.31 3.30
CA PRO A 651 20.90 -14.76 3.41
C PRO A 651 21.15 -16.21 2.96
N SER A 652 20.12 -17.06 3.00
CA SER A 652 20.17 -18.44 2.53
C SER A 652 20.14 -18.59 1.01
N ASN A 653 19.85 -17.51 0.26
CA ASN A 653 19.77 -17.50 -1.20
C ASN A 653 20.64 -16.37 -1.79
N LYS A 654 21.94 -16.65 -1.92
CA LYS A 654 22.95 -15.67 -2.32
C LYS A 654 22.99 -15.37 -3.82
N PHE A 655 22.41 -16.22 -4.65
CA PHE A 655 22.62 -16.19 -6.10
C PHE A 655 21.37 -15.82 -6.89
N ALA A 656 20.23 -15.61 -6.23
CA ALA A 656 19.02 -15.19 -6.92
C ALA A 656 19.02 -13.69 -7.22
N GLU A 657 18.27 -13.35 -8.27
CA GLU A 657 17.90 -11.98 -8.59
C GLU A 657 16.45 -11.73 -8.15
N PHE A 658 16.13 -10.52 -7.67
CA PHE A 658 14.82 -10.18 -7.09
C PHE A 658 13.63 -10.56 -7.97
N ASN A 659 13.57 -10.16 -9.25
CA ASN A 659 12.43 -10.45 -10.13
C ASN A 659 12.20 -11.95 -10.30
N PHE A 660 13.29 -12.72 -10.41
CA PHE A 660 13.21 -14.18 -10.50
C PHE A 660 12.84 -14.83 -9.17
N PHE A 661 13.27 -14.28 -8.03
CA PHE A 661 12.91 -14.78 -6.71
C PHE A 661 11.46 -14.47 -6.36
N LEU A 662 10.94 -13.31 -6.79
CA LEU A 662 9.58 -12.87 -6.47
C LEU A 662 8.50 -13.73 -7.14
N ASP A 663 8.83 -14.39 -8.26
CA ASP A 663 8.01 -15.46 -8.83
C ASP A 663 8.86 -16.51 -9.56
N PRO A 664 9.43 -17.48 -8.83
CA PRO A 664 10.36 -18.46 -9.40
C PRO A 664 9.64 -19.42 -10.37
N LYS A 665 8.34 -19.66 -10.16
CA LYS A 665 7.54 -20.54 -11.02
C LYS A 665 7.21 -19.87 -12.34
N ALA A 666 6.83 -18.59 -12.33
CA ALA A 666 6.66 -17.83 -13.56
C ALA A 666 7.99 -17.65 -14.30
N ALA A 667 9.06 -17.34 -13.58
CA ALA A 667 10.41 -17.24 -14.15
C ALA A 667 10.79 -18.52 -14.91
N LYS A 668 10.63 -19.67 -14.27
CA LYS A 668 10.85 -20.98 -14.90
C LYS A 668 9.94 -21.22 -16.11
N THR A 669 8.64 -20.93 -15.98
CA THR A 669 7.66 -21.12 -17.06
C THR A 669 8.00 -20.32 -18.31
N VAL A 670 8.45 -19.07 -18.16
CA VAL A 670 8.80 -18.21 -19.29
C VAL A 670 10.15 -18.59 -19.88
N VAL A 671 11.18 -18.79 -19.04
CA VAL A 671 12.53 -19.14 -19.50
C VAL A 671 12.52 -20.47 -20.26
N GLU A 672 11.82 -21.49 -19.77
CA GLU A 672 11.75 -22.81 -20.43
C GLU A 672 10.77 -22.84 -21.63
N SER A 673 10.19 -21.69 -22.00
CA SER A 673 9.28 -21.60 -23.14
C SER A 673 10.00 -21.68 -24.50
N ARG A 674 9.21 -21.76 -25.58
CA ARG A 674 9.74 -21.77 -26.96
C ARG A 674 9.97 -20.38 -27.55
N LEU A 675 9.80 -19.32 -26.76
CA LEU A 675 9.95 -17.94 -27.22
C LEU A 675 11.42 -17.58 -27.50
N ASP A 676 11.66 -16.57 -28.35
CA ASP A 676 12.99 -15.95 -28.51
C ASP A 676 13.24 -15.02 -27.32
N ILE A 677 14.20 -15.40 -26.48
CA ILE A 677 14.49 -14.73 -25.22
C ILE A 677 15.87 -14.12 -25.28
N THR A 678 15.94 -12.84 -24.94
CA THR A 678 17.19 -12.14 -24.64
C THR A 678 17.16 -11.66 -23.20
N VAL A 679 18.10 -12.12 -22.38
CA VAL A 679 18.24 -11.71 -20.98
C VAL A 679 19.27 -10.60 -20.85
N ILE A 680 18.99 -9.66 -19.96
CA ILE A 680 19.83 -8.53 -19.57
C ILE A 680 20.21 -8.77 -18.10
N PRO A 681 21.27 -9.57 -17.85
CA PRO A 681 21.61 -10.07 -16.52
C PRO A 681 22.15 -8.97 -15.60
N LEU A 682 22.15 -9.22 -14.29
CA LEU A 682 22.73 -8.31 -13.30
C LEU A 682 24.15 -7.87 -13.63
N ARG A 683 24.99 -8.76 -14.21
CA ARG A 683 26.35 -8.42 -14.64
C ARG A 683 26.39 -7.29 -15.67
N ALA A 684 25.45 -7.27 -16.62
CA ALA A 684 25.32 -6.19 -17.59
C ALA A 684 24.76 -4.92 -16.94
N GLN A 685 23.74 -5.07 -16.09
CA GLN A 685 23.11 -3.97 -15.35
C GLN A 685 24.13 -3.22 -14.47
N ARG A 686 24.98 -3.94 -13.72
CA ARG A 686 26.02 -3.37 -12.86
C ARG A 686 27.03 -2.49 -13.60
N GLN A 687 27.25 -2.69 -14.90
CA GLN A 687 28.15 -1.84 -15.71
C GLN A 687 27.62 -0.40 -15.86
N VAL A 688 26.31 -0.19 -15.63
CA VAL A 688 25.63 1.10 -15.82
C VAL A 688 24.96 1.66 -14.57
N SER A 689 25.26 1.10 -13.39
CA SER A 689 24.66 1.51 -12.11
C SER A 689 25.44 2.61 -11.35
N SER A 690 25.87 3.69 -12.04
CA SER A 690 26.56 4.81 -11.38
C SER A 690 25.73 6.09 -11.33
N PHE A 691 25.23 6.44 -10.14
CA PHE A 691 24.57 7.74 -9.88
C PHE A 691 25.44 8.92 -10.31
N GLY A 692 26.73 8.89 -10.00
CA GLY A 692 27.66 9.97 -10.31
C GLY A 692 27.80 10.20 -11.82
N LYS A 693 27.94 9.12 -12.62
CA LYS A 693 28.04 9.24 -14.08
C LYS A 693 26.72 9.72 -14.70
N VAL A 694 25.59 9.09 -14.36
CA VAL A 694 24.28 9.48 -14.93
C VAL A 694 23.88 10.91 -14.58
N LEU A 695 24.08 11.34 -13.34
CA LEU A 695 23.72 12.71 -12.92
C LEU A 695 24.61 13.76 -13.60
N ARG A 696 25.90 13.47 -13.82
CA ARG A 696 26.79 14.36 -14.58
C ARG A 696 26.33 14.49 -16.03
N SER A 697 26.08 13.37 -16.72
CA SER A 697 25.60 13.40 -18.11
C SER A 697 24.27 14.13 -18.24
N LEU A 698 23.31 13.88 -17.33
CA LEU A 698 22.03 14.59 -17.31
C LEU A 698 22.19 16.08 -17.00
N SER A 699 23.13 16.47 -16.15
CA SER A 699 23.39 17.88 -15.83
C SER A 699 23.96 18.67 -17.00
N ALA A 700 24.75 18.01 -17.86
CA ALA A 700 25.36 18.61 -19.05
C ALA A 700 24.41 18.68 -20.26
N ALA A 701 23.37 17.84 -20.31
CA ALA A 701 22.41 17.81 -21.40
C ALA A 701 21.33 18.90 -21.30
N GLU A 702 20.69 19.23 -22.43
CA GLU A 702 19.54 20.13 -22.44
C GLU A 702 18.40 19.62 -21.55
N LYS A 703 17.66 20.55 -20.94
CA LYS A 703 16.58 20.23 -20.00
C LYS A 703 15.24 20.18 -20.71
N THR A 704 14.57 19.04 -20.58
CA THR A 704 13.15 18.85 -20.82
C THR A 704 12.45 18.67 -19.46
N PRO A 705 11.12 18.79 -19.39
CA PRO A 705 10.40 18.51 -18.15
C PRO A 705 10.67 17.11 -17.61
N GLU A 706 10.62 16.11 -18.49
CA GLU A 706 10.88 14.71 -18.16
C GLU A 706 12.35 14.45 -17.78
N SER A 707 13.33 15.07 -18.44
CA SER A 707 14.74 14.94 -18.01
C SER A 707 15.00 15.61 -16.66
N SER A 708 14.26 16.69 -16.34
CA SER A 708 14.31 17.35 -15.04
C SER A 708 13.68 16.50 -13.94
N PHE A 709 12.59 15.80 -14.24
CA PHE A 709 11.98 14.84 -13.32
C PHE A 709 12.93 13.67 -13.03
N VAL A 710 13.46 13.03 -14.08
CA VAL A 710 14.43 11.92 -13.95
C VAL A 710 15.66 12.35 -13.15
N TYR A 711 16.24 13.52 -13.44
CA TYR A 711 17.38 14.06 -12.68
C TYR A 711 17.05 14.22 -11.18
N ARG A 712 15.86 14.73 -10.84
CA ARG A 712 15.45 14.92 -9.44
C ARG A 712 15.20 13.60 -8.72
N LEU A 713 14.61 12.62 -9.39
CA LEU A 713 14.40 11.27 -8.85
C LEU A 713 15.73 10.58 -8.57
N LEU A 714 16.65 10.58 -9.54
CA LEU A 714 18.00 10.03 -9.38
C LEU A 714 18.81 10.74 -8.28
N LEU A 715 18.70 12.08 -8.20
CA LEU A 715 19.36 12.86 -7.16
C LEU A 715 18.77 12.56 -5.77
N LEU A 716 17.46 12.34 -5.67
CA LEU A 716 16.82 11.91 -4.43
C LEU A 716 17.37 10.55 -4.00
N MET A 717 17.39 9.56 -4.89
CA MET A 717 17.90 8.22 -4.59
C MET A 717 19.38 8.24 -4.14
N GLN A 718 20.23 9.00 -4.84
CA GLN A 718 21.63 9.17 -4.42
C GLN A 718 21.73 9.82 -3.02
N LYS A 719 20.90 10.83 -2.73
CA LYS A 719 20.90 11.48 -1.41
C LYS A 719 20.44 10.53 -0.30
N LEU A 720 19.47 9.67 -0.58
CA LEU A 720 19.01 8.66 0.37
C LEU A 720 20.11 7.63 0.64
N GLN A 721 20.71 7.07 -0.42
CA GLN A 721 21.82 6.12 -0.33
C GLN A 721 22.98 6.65 0.53
N ASN A 722 23.35 7.93 0.32
CA ASN A 722 24.44 8.56 1.05
C ASN A 722 24.11 8.89 2.52
N LYS A 723 22.83 8.98 2.89
CA LYS A 723 22.40 9.49 4.20
C LYS A 723 21.97 8.39 5.16
N HIS A 724 21.45 7.26 4.68
CA HIS A 724 20.87 6.26 5.56
C HIS A 724 21.04 4.84 5.02
N GLN A 725 21.40 3.90 5.92
CA GLN A 725 21.74 2.53 5.57
C GLN A 725 20.58 1.76 4.92
N SER A 726 19.34 2.06 5.27
CA SER A 726 18.14 1.45 4.66
C SER A 726 18.06 1.61 3.14
N TYR A 727 18.79 2.57 2.56
CA TYR A 727 18.81 2.84 1.13
C TYR A 727 20.13 2.42 0.46
N SER A 728 20.97 1.62 1.13
CA SER A 728 22.29 1.23 0.63
C SER A 728 22.25 0.60 -0.77
N HIS A 729 21.19 -0.15 -1.07
CA HIS A 729 21.03 -0.93 -2.30
C HIS A 729 20.13 -0.25 -3.36
N ILE A 730 19.74 1.01 -3.18
CA ILE A 730 18.81 1.70 -4.09
C ILE A 730 19.38 1.96 -5.49
N ASP A 731 20.70 1.80 -5.66
CA ASP A 731 21.39 1.86 -6.94
C ASP A 731 21.02 0.71 -7.90
N MET A 732 20.43 -0.38 -7.40
CA MET A 732 19.94 -1.46 -8.26
C MET A 732 18.96 -0.97 -9.33
N PHE A 733 18.12 0.01 -9.00
CA PHE A 733 17.12 0.58 -9.91
C PHE A 733 17.75 1.30 -11.11
N LEU A 734 19.05 1.65 -11.07
CA LEU A 734 19.76 2.18 -12.24
C LEU A 734 19.96 1.12 -13.33
N GLY A 735 20.12 -0.15 -12.90
CA GLY A 735 20.33 -1.28 -13.79
C GLY A 735 19.11 -1.58 -14.67
N GLU A 736 17.91 -1.34 -14.14
CA GLU A 736 16.62 -1.60 -14.81
C GLU A 736 16.41 -0.73 -16.06
N LEU A 737 17.08 0.43 -16.13
CA LEU A 737 17.03 1.32 -17.30
C LEU A 737 17.69 0.67 -18.53
N LEU A 738 18.62 -0.28 -18.32
CA LEU A 738 19.38 -0.90 -19.40
C LEU A 738 18.47 -1.60 -20.40
N GLY A 739 17.36 -2.19 -19.97
CA GLY A 739 16.36 -2.79 -20.86
C GLY A 739 15.81 -1.82 -21.89
N SER A 740 15.33 -0.66 -21.42
CA SER A 740 14.80 0.38 -22.29
C SER A 740 15.87 0.98 -23.21
N MET A 741 17.09 1.18 -22.71
CA MET A 741 18.18 1.73 -23.51
C MET A 741 18.70 0.72 -24.53
N PHE A 742 18.74 -0.56 -24.19
CA PHE A 742 19.05 -1.63 -25.12
C PHE A 742 17.98 -1.72 -26.22
N LEU A 743 16.70 -1.60 -25.86
CA LEU A 743 15.60 -1.61 -26.82
C LEU A 743 15.62 -0.40 -27.79
N VAL A 744 15.96 0.80 -27.29
CA VAL A 744 15.86 2.05 -28.06
C VAL A 744 17.17 2.43 -28.76
N GLN A 745 18.33 2.11 -28.19
CA GLN A 745 19.65 2.62 -28.60
C GLN A 745 20.69 1.51 -28.83
N GLN A 746 20.28 0.25 -29.06
CA GLN A 746 21.18 -0.91 -29.17
C GLN A 746 22.42 -0.66 -30.04
N SER A 747 22.23 -0.06 -31.22
CA SER A 747 23.29 0.21 -32.21
C SER A 747 24.39 1.16 -31.71
N HIS A 748 24.10 1.95 -30.68
CA HIS A 748 25.03 2.93 -30.11
C HIS A 748 25.74 2.44 -28.86
N LEU A 749 25.32 1.31 -28.28
CA LEU A 749 25.87 0.77 -27.03
C LEU A 749 26.99 -0.26 -27.23
N ASN A 750 27.28 -0.64 -28.48
CA ASN A 750 28.30 -1.64 -28.84
C ASN A 750 28.19 -2.92 -27.99
N CYS A 751 27.01 -3.53 -27.99
CA CYS A 751 26.69 -4.67 -27.14
C CYS A 751 27.33 -5.98 -27.63
N SER A 752 27.88 -6.76 -26.69
CA SER A 752 28.27 -8.16 -26.90
C SER A 752 27.18 -9.08 -26.37
N ILE A 753 26.67 -9.96 -27.23
CA ILE A 753 25.62 -10.92 -26.90
C ILE A 753 26.15 -12.33 -27.14
N THR A 754 26.02 -13.22 -26.17
CA THR A 754 26.33 -14.64 -26.30
C THR A 754 25.08 -15.50 -26.14
N GLU A 755 25.14 -16.75 -26.58
CA GLU A 755 24.09 -17.72 -26.30
C GLU A 755 24.52 -18.62 -25.14
N LYS A 756 23.63 -18.81 -24.15
CA LYS A 756 23.88 -19.65 -22.98
C LYS A 756 22.66 -20.52 -22.69
N ALA A 757 22.89 -21.77 -22.33
CA ALA A 757 21.83 -22.68 -21.92
C ALA A 757 21.53 -22.49 -20.43
N ILE A 758 20.30 -22.07 -20.10
CA ILE A 758 19.93 -21.69 -18.73
C ILE A 758 18.70 -22.45 -18.22
N ASN A 759 18.64 -22.62 -16.89
CA ASN A 759 17.51 -23.18 -16.16
C ASN A 759 17.24 -22.33 -14.90
N VAL A 760 16.01 -22.37 -14.38
CA VAL A 760 15.59 -21.64 -13.18
C VAL A 760 15.28 -22.59 -12.03
N GLY A 761 15.93 -22.36 -10.89
CA GLY A 761 15.70 -23.07 -9.64
C GLY A 761 14.34 -22.73 -9.02
N SER A 762 13.54 -23.76 -8.72
CA SER A 762 12.18 -23.62 -8.15
C SER A 762 11.91 -24.60 -7.00
N GLY A 763 12.97 -25.05 -6.31
CA GLY A 763 12.92 -26.11 -5.28
C GLY A 763 12.77 -25.57 -3.85
N HIS A 764 13.88 -25.45 -3.14
CA HIS A 764 13.91 -24.88 -1.78
C HIS A 764 14.07 -23.35 -1.86
N VAL A 765 13.66 -22.60 -0.81
CA VAL A 765 13.78 -21.12 -0.78
C VAL A 765 15.22 -20.64 -1.04
N SER A 766 16.21 -21.43 -0.61
CA SER A 766 17.64 -21.18 -0.87
C SER A 766 18.05 -21.28 -2.34
N MET A 767 17.19 -21.79 -3.21
CA MET A 767 17.41 -21.99 -4.65
C MET A 767 16.36 -21.29 -5.52
N HIS A 768 15.27 -20.78 -4.93
CA HIS A 768 14.20 -20.10 -5.67
C HIS A 768 14.77 -18.94 -6.51
N GLY A 769 14.42 -18.90 -7.79
CA GLY A 769 14.80 -17.82 -8.70
C GLY A 769 16.26 -17.84 -9.13
N GLN A 770 17.09 -18.77 -8.66
CA GLN A 770 18.47 -18.89 -9.13
C GLN A 770 18.47 -19.31 -10.59
N THR A 771 19.30 -18.65 -11.41
CA THR A 771 19.49 -19.05 -12.80
C THR A 771 20.82 -19.77 -12.95
N ILE A 772 20.76 -21.01 -13.41
CA ILE A 772 21.88 -21.94 -13.45
C ILE A 772 22.21 -22.24 -14.91
N LEU A 773 23.49 -22.30 -15.24
CA LEU A 773 23.97 -22.78 -16.53
C LEU A 773 23.77 -24.30 -16.60
N ASP A 774 23.00 -24.76 -17.58
CA ASP A 774 22.67 -26.17 -17.77
C ASP A 774 22.79 -26.53 -19.26
N GLU A 775 23.97 -26.99 -19.66
CA GLU A 775 24.25 -27.38 -21.05
C GLU A 775 23.46 -28.62 -21.51
N THR A 776 22.88 -29.39 -20.57
CA THR A 776 22.18 -30.65 -20.91
C THR A 776 20.69 -30.43 -21.09
N ASN A 777 20.04 -29.71 -20.17
CA ASN A 777 18.59 -29.52 -20.17
C ASN A 777 18.17 -28.04 -20.23
N GLY A 778 19.12 -27.10 -20.22
CA GLY A 778 18.84 -25.67 -20.23
C GLY A 778 18.30 -25.17 -21.57
N LYS A 779 17.47 -24.14 -21.50
CA LYS A 779 17.03 -23.41 -22.69
C LYS A 779 18.14 -22.50 -23.18
N LEU A 780 18.51 -22.62 -24.45
CA LEU A 780 19.39 -21.65 -25.10
C LEU A 780 18.71 -20.29 -25.20
N VAL A 781 19.31 -19.28 -24.58
CA VAL A 781 18.86 -17.88 -24.62
C VAL A 781 20.01 -16.95 -25.01
N LYS A 782 19.69 -15.77 -25.55
CA LYS A 782 20.67 -14.71 -25.80
C LYS A 782 20.93 -13.95 -24.50
N VAL A 783 22.18 -13.68 -24.18
CA VAL A 783 22.62 -13.02 -22.95
C VAL A 783 23.44 -11.79 -23.30
N LEU A 784 23.03 -10.62 -22.81
CA LEU A 784 23.86 -9.42 -22.89
C LEU A 784 25.03 -9.53 -21.90
N ASP A 785 26.26 -9.63 -22.38
CA ASP A 785 27.43 -9.75 -21.50
C ASP A 785 28.11 -8.39 -21.22
N ARG A 786 28.35 -7.59 -22.27
CA ARG A 786 29.11 -6.33 -22.19
C ARG A 786 28.50 -5.24 -23.05
N LEU A 787 28.70 -4.01 -22.64
CA LEU A 787 28.36 -2.80 -23.40
C LEU A 787 29.36 -1.68 -23.12
N ASP A 788 29.35 -0.66 -23.97
CA ASP A 788 30.06 0.59 -23.70
C ASP A 788 29.30 1.42 -22.65
N SER A 789 29.79 1.35 -21.40
CA SER A 789 29.18 2.06 -20.27
C SER A 789 29.22 3.58 -20.42
N ASP A 790 30.24 4.16 -21.08
CA ASP A 790 30.35 5.62 -21.20
C ASP A 790 29.47 6.14 -22.34
N ALA A 791 29.35 5.38 -23.43
CA ALA A 791 28.34 5.62 -24.45
C ALA A 791 26.93 5.56 -23.86
N TYR A 792 26.63 4.59 -22.99
CA TYR A 792 25.32 4.46 -22.34
C TYR A 792 24.86 5.74 -21.64
N TYR A 793 25.68 6.32 -20.75
CA TYR A 793 25.26 7.52 -20.01
C TYR A 793 25.07 8.73 -20.94
N THR A 794 25.86 8.79 -22.01
CA THR A 794 25.77 9.85 -23.03
C THR A 794 24.47 9.72 -23.83
N GLU A 795 24.15 8.52 -24.31
CA GLU A 795 22.94 8.27 -25.09
C GLU A 795 21.67 8.39 -24.25
N LEU A 796 21.69 7.94 -22.98
CA LEU A 796 20.57 8.16 -22.06
C LEU A 796 20.27 9.65 -21.88
N ALA A 797 21.31 10.47 -21.66
CA ALA A 797 21.15 11.91 -21.49
C ALA A 797 20.66 12.59 -22.78
N LYS A 798 21.17 12.19 -23.95
CA LYS A 798 20.70 12.68 -25.27
C LYS A 798 19.23 12.32 -25.51
N LEU A 799 18.84 11.07 -25.25
CA LEU A 799 17.47 10.61 -25.42
C LEU A 799 16.50 11.44 -24.57
N LEU A 800 16.80 11.62 -23.29
CA LEU A 800 15.97 12.41 -22.37
C LEU A 800 15.93 13.90 -22.72
N ALA A 801 17.00 14.45 -23.31
CA ALA A 801 17.07 15.84 -23.75
C ALA A 801 16.33 16.13 -25.08
N THR A 802 15.90 15.10 -25.81
CA THR A 802 15.28 15.24 -27.13
C THR A 802 13.97 16.04 -27.05
N LYS A 803 13.73 17.02 -27.93
CA LYS A 803 12.51 17.87 -27.87
C LYS A 803 11.33 17.35 -28.68
N GLN A 804 11.55 16.44 -29.63
CA GLN A 804 10.51 15.96 -30.56
C GLN A 804 9.39 15.19 -29.86
N GLN A 805 9.72 14.42 -28.81
CA GLN A 805 8.79 13.65 -27.97
C GLN A 805 8.82 14.16 -26.53
N SER A 806 8.74 15.49 -26.31
CA SER A 806 8.79 16.08 -24.97
C SER A 806 7.41 16.26 -24.36
N ALA A 807 7.35 16.42 -23.04
CA ALA A 807 6.10 16.49 -22.29
C ALA A 807 5.10 17.52 -22.82
N ARG A 808 3.83 17.12 -22.92
CA ARG A 808 2.69 17.98 -23.23
C ARG A 808 2.40 18.94 -22.08
N VAL A 809 2.32 18.39 -20.86
CA VAL A 809 2.19 19.13 -19.61
C VAL A 809 3.35 18.71 -18.71
N GLY A 810 4.34 19.59 -18.54
CA GLY A 810 5.63 19.20 -17.95
C GLY A 810 5.66 19.05 -16.43
N SER A 811 4.64 19.52 -15.71
CA SER A 811 4.58 19.41 -14.25
C SER A 811 3.19 19.78 -13.71
N PHE A 812 2.94 19.44 -12.45
CA PHE A 812 1.78 19.95 -11.73
C PHE A 812 1.78 21.47 -11.61
N ASP A 813 2.95 22.11 -11.44
CA ASP A 813 3.04 23.59 -11.37
C ASP A 813 2.68 24.27 -12.69
N GLU A 814 2.96 23.62 -13.82
CA GLU A 814 2.44 24.05 -15.12
C GLU A 814 0.92 23.86 -15.20
N GLN A 815 0.43 22.68 -14.83
CA GLN A 815 -1.01 22.37 -14.86
C GLN A 815 -1.83 23.29 -13.97
N LYS A 816 -1.36 23.60 -12.75
CA LYS A 816 -1.96 24.58 -11.84
C LYS A 816 -2.10 25.95 -12.49
N ARG A 817 -1.07 26.43 -13.21
CA ARG A 817 -1.11 27.72 -13.93
C ARG A 817 -2.16 27.72 -15.04
N VAL A 818 -2.33 26.60 -15.74
CA VAL A 818 -3.36 26.42 -16.76
C VAL A 818 -4.75 26.47 -16.11
N TRP A 819 -4.98 25.70 -15.05
CA TRP A 819 -6.28 25.63 -14.38
C TRP A 819 -6.65 26.90 -13.60
N SER A 820 -5.68 27.76 -13.28
CA SER A 820 -5.90 29.01 -12.55
C SER A 820 -6.13 30.22 -13.46
N LYS A 821 -5.87 30.15 -14.77
CA LYS A 821 -5.96 31.30 -15.69
C LYS A 821 -6.86 31.00 -16.90
N ALA A 822 -7.87 31.85 -17.14
CA ALA A 822 -8.80 31.73 -18.26
C ALA A 822 -8.12 31.73 -19.66
N SER A 823 -6.89 32.25 -19.76
CA SER A 823 -6.21 32.57 -21.02
C SER A 823 -4.85 31.89 -21.24
N TYR A 824 -4.52 30.81 -20.51
CA TYR A 824 -3.24 30.11 -20.73
C TYR A 824 -3.25 29.33 -22.07
N LYS A 825 -3.01 30.04 -23.17
CA LYS A 825 -2.68 29.44 -24.47
C LYS A 825 -1.21 29.05 -24.47
N LYS A 826 -0.88 27.82 -24.09
CA LYS A 826 0.36 27.22 -24.62
C LYS A 826 0.08 26.93 -26.09
N GLY A 827 0.91 27.51 -26.96
CA GLY A 827 0.65 27.61 -28.40
C GLY A 827 0.32 26.28 -29.08
N ARG A 828 -0.56 26.42 -30.08
CA ARG A 828 -1.04 25.46 -31.08
C ARG A 828 -2.19 24.54 -30.65
N ASP A 829 -3.34 24.82 -31.25
CA ASP A 829 -4.16 23.79 -31.90
C ASP A 829 -3.20 22.89 -32.68
N ASP A 830 -2.87 21.74 -32.10
CA ASP A 830 -1.94 20.78 -32.68
C ASP A 830 -2.79 19.79 -33.49
N PRO A 831 -2.71 19.79 -34.83
CA PRO A 831 -3.55 18.95 -35.70
C PRO A 831 -3.33 17.43 -35.52
N GLY A 832 -2.43 17.02 -34.62
CA GLY A 832 -2.06 15.62 -34.37
C GLY A 832 -2.66 14.97 -33.11
N PHE A 833 -3.67 15.55 -32.47
CA PHE A 833 -4.31 14.96 -31.28
C PHE A 833 -5.83 14.99 -31.37
N VAL A 834 -6.50 13.92 -30.95
CA VAL A 834 -7.97 13.85 -30.86
C VAL A 834 -8.39 14.28 -29.45
N LYS A 835 -9.34 15.22 -29.37
CA LYS A 835 -9.94 15.65 -28.10
C LYS A 835 -10.93 14.65 -27.55
#